data_AF-A0A8K9UHN2-F1
#
_entry.id   AF-A0A8K9UHN2-F1
#
_cell.length_a   1.000
_cell.length_b   1.000
_cell.length_c   1.000
_cell.angle_alpha   90.00
_cell.angle_beta   90.00
_cell.angle_gamma   90.00
#
_symmetry.space_group_name_H-M   'P 1'
#
loop_
_entity.id
_entity.type
_entity.pdbx_description
1 polymer ?
#
loop_
_entity_poly.entity_id
_entity_poly.type
_entity_poly.pdbx_seq_one_letter_code
_entity_poly.pdbx_strand_id
1 'polypeptide(L)'
;PLPCPPPSSLPPPPLPCPPLFPAPPLPCPPSSLPPPYSLSPLFPAPPLFPAPPSSLPPLFPAPHLPCPPLFPAPPLPCLPPPLSLRQRYVLGDSAMQQMAQSSVFLSGMGGLGVEIAKNIVLAGVKVLTLHDTKQCETWDLGSNFFLRQDDVLTQRNRALAVHPRVAELNPYVHVDTSSSSLDLSTDLCFLKRYQCVILTEARLSLQKKINDFCHFHQPPIRFIGCDAYGICVRVFCDFGDQFEVSDPTGEEAKEMFIQNITQGNPGVVTCMDSRTHGLQTGQSVLFREVNGMDTLNGTARQVTVLSPYSFSVGDTSCLQPYAHGGFFLLVKTPRTYSFETMEQQLSEPQVLTPDFSKPEAPLQIHAAMLALDAFQEQHNRLPNIGVCVCVCVCVCVCVCVCVCVCVCVCVCRGDRYDGLRACIGETMCLELHKLRVFMVGCGAIGCEMLKNFALLGVGLAKSSGEVCVTDPDLIEKSNLNRQFLFRSQHIQKPKSTTAAVATLKINPEMQVDAHLNKVCPATEGVYNDLFYSRLHLVVTALDNVEARRYVDSRSVSNQKALLDSGTMGTKGHTEIIVPNLTESYNSHRDPPEEEIPFCTLKSFPAVIEHTIQWARDKFESAFAHKPTIYNMFWQTHSSAEAVLQRMQQRETLEGAFQVVKLLSRRPSQWEHCIILARLKFDKYFKRKITCCHDIVLSSHLCPCSAGLFWQSPKRPPSPIEFDLKDSLQPEGTIDTLLTPDCVCVCVCTTERLRMSPRVFEKDDDLNGHMDFVASASSLRARMYSIEVADRLKTKRIAGKIIPAIATATAAVAGLVSLELVKVVGGYGFESFNNCFFNLAIPVMVLTEAAPVKRTQIREDISFSIWDRWTVWGHQHFSLSDFINAVLVNYGIEPTMVVHGVKMLYVPVMPGHNKRLKLT
;
A
#
# COMPACT_ATOMS: atom_id res chain seq x y z
N PRO A 1 1.94 16.78 57.05
CA PRO A 1 2.07 17.46 58.36
C PRO A 1 2.51 18.92 58.17
N LEU A 2 1.58 19.86 58.39
CA LEU A 2 1.72 21.31 58.17
C LEU A 2 2.01 21.77 56.71
N PRO A 3 1.71 23.04 56.34
CA PRO A 3 1.53 23.45 54.94
C PRO A 3 2.44 24.61 54.47
N CYS A 4 2.28 25.04 53.22
CA CYS A 4 2.81 26.30 52.69
C CYS A 4 1.69 27.11 51.98
N PRO A 5 1.82 28.45 51.85
CA PRO A 5 0.66 29.35 51.71
C PRO A 5 0.30 29.75 50.27
N PRO A 6 -0.89 30.33 50.04
CA PRO A 6 -1.32 30.83 48.72
C PRO A 6 -0.82 32.25 48.42
N PRO A 7 -0.65 32.63 47.14
CA PRO A 7 -0.40 34.02 46.73
C PRO A 7 -1.69 34.83 46.65
N SER A 8 -1.70 36.04 47.24
CA SER A 8 -2.86 36.92 47.29
C SER A 8 -2.85 38.03 46.22
N SER A 9 -3.93 38.06 45.45
CA SER A 9 -4.57 39.15 44.70
C SER A 9 -4.11 40.63 44.83
N LEU A 10 -4.35 41.35 43.69
CA LEU A 10 -4.63 42.79 43.48
C LEU A 10 -3.58 43.64 42.70
N PRO A 11 -4.00 44.72 41.97
CA PRO A 11 -3.25 45.28 40.84
C PRO A 11 -2.93 46.80 40.90
N PRO A 12 -2.17 47.35 39.92
CA PRO A 12 -2.05 48.78 39.62
C PRO A 12 -2.92 49.26 38.42
N PRO A 13 -3.08 50.59 38.17
CA PRO A 13 -4.30 51.15 37.53
C PRO A 13 -4.15 51.61 36.05
N PRO A 14 -5.26 52.05 35.40
CA PRO A 14 -5.32 52.52 34.00
C PRO A 14 -5.15 54.05 33.83
N LEU A 15 -5.15 54.53 32.57
CA LEU A 15 -5.56 55.87 32.01
C LEU A 15 -4.81 56.12 30.66
N PRO A 16 -5.24 57.02 29.75
CA PRO A 16 -6.62 57.40 29.36
C PRO A 16 -6.86 57.47 27.81
N CYS A 17 -8.13 57.34 27.39
CA CYS A 17 -8.69 57.94 26.16
C CYS A 17 -9.43 59.27 26.54
N PRO A 18 -10.07 60.08 25.66
CA PRO A 18 -10.46 59.93 24.24
C PRO A 18 -10.16 61.25 23.45
N PRO A 19 -11.01 61.86 22.56
CA PRO A 19 -12.09 61.41 21.62
C PRO A 19 -11.80 61.83 20.14
N LEU A 20 -12.55 61.48 19.07
CA LEU A 20 -13.90 61.95 18.66
C LEU A 20 -14.41 61.21 17.36
N PHE A 21 -15.73 61.24 17.12
CA PHE A 21 -16.48 60.85 15.88
C PHE A 21 -17.32 62.08 15.40
N PRO A 22 -18.12 62.09 14.29
CA PRO A 22 -18.46 61.12 13.22
C PRO A 22 -18.06 61.65 11.80
N ALA A 23 -18.72 61.57 10.61
CA ALA A 23 -20.04 61.10 10.09
C ALA A 23 -20.06 60.88 8.53
N PRO A 24 -21.02 60.12 7.96
CA PRO A 24 -21.39 60.06 6.51
C PRO A 24 -22.59 61.03 6.18
N PRO A 25 -23.31 61.05 5.01
CA PRO A 25 -23.32 60.15 3.81
C PRO A 25 -23.56 60.77 2.37
N LEU A 26 -23.46 59.93 1.30
CA LEU A 26 -24.13 60.00 -0.05
C LEU A 26 -23.78 61.19 -1.00
N PRO A 27 -24.21 61.27 -2.31
CA PRO A 27 -25.14 60.42 -3.12
C PRO A 27 -24.65 59.99 -4.55
N CYS A 28 -25.57 59.40 -5.35
CA CYS A 28 -25.50 59.09 -6.81
C CYS A 28 -26.57 59.93 -7.59
N PRO A 29 -26.94 59.73 -8.90
CA PRO A 29 -26.46 58.91 -10.04
C PRO A 29 -26.09 59.85 -11.24
N PRO A 30 -26.51 59.78 -12.55
CA PRO A 30 -27.11 58.75 -13.46
C PRO A 30 -26.54 58.70 -14.92
N SER A 31 -27.24 57.99 -15.84
CA SER A 31 -27.12 57.95 -17.34
C SER A 31 -25.89 57.26 -17.96
N SER A 32 -25.95 56.52 -19.09
CA SER A 32 -27.08 56.03 -19.94
C SER A 32 -26.74 54.73 -20.71
N LEU A 33 -27.76 54.05 -21.26
CA LEU A 33 -27.78 52.79 -22.03
C LEU A 33 -28.16 53.03 -23.52
N PRO A 34 -28.17 52.06 -24.48
CA PRO A 34 -27.62 50.69 -24.50
C PRO A 34 -26.67 50.37 -25.73
N PRO A 35 -26.94 49.49 -26.76
CA PRO A 35 -25.95 48.47 -27.21
C PRO A 35 -25.80 48.38 -28.76
N PRO A 36 -25.45 47.22 -29.37
CA PRO A 36 -24.38 46.24 -29.13
C PRO A 36 -23.30 46.31 -30.26
N TYR A 37 -22.33 45.38 -30.33
CA TYR A 37 -22.00 44.59 -31.53
C TYR A 37 -20.83 43.61 -31.28
N SER A 38 -20.81 42.50 -32.02
CA SER A 38 -19.70 41.54 -32.09
C SER A 38 -18.89 41.73 -33.37
N LEU A 39 -17.60 41.34 -33.37
CA LEU A 39 -16.88 41.01 -34.61
C LEU A 39 -15.66 40.11 -34.33
N SER A 40 -15.50 39.08 -35.15
CA SER A 40 -14.37 38.15 -35.14
C SER A 40 -13.35 38.51 -36.24
N PRO A 41 -12.06 38.14 -36.11
CA PRO A 41 -11.22 37.89 -37.28
C PRO A 41 -11.64 36.58 -37.97
N LEU A 42 -11.47 36.48 -39.30
CA LEU A 42 -12.04 35.40 -40.12
C LEU A 42 -11.09 34.93 -41.24
N PHE A 43 -11.23 33.63 -41.56
CA PHE A 43 -10.92 33.00 -42.87
C PHE A 43 -9.44 32.90 -43.33
N PRO A 44 -9.15 32.08 -44.39
CA PRO A 44 -10.02 31.15 -45.12
C PRO A 44 -9.57 29.67 -45.12
N ALA A 45 -10.46 28.79 -45.58
CA ALA A 45 -10.14 27.44 -46.04
C ALA A 45 -10.64 27.24 -47.48
N PRO A 46 -9.85 26.60 -48.36
CA PRO A 46 -10.35 25.96 -49.57
C PRO A 46 -9.67 24.57 -49.84
N PRO A 47 -10.13 23.78 -50.83
CA PRO A 47 -11.52 23.46 -51.16
C PRO A 47 -11.75 21.93 -51.31
N LEU A 48 -13.02 21.52 -51.41
CA LEU A 48 -13.45 20.19 -51.90
C LEU A 48 -13.68 20.24 -53.43
N PHE A 49 -13.28 19.20 -54.18
CA PHE A 49 -13.76 18.73 -55.52
C PHE A 49 -12.65 17.86 -56.18
N PRO A 50 -12.91 17.09 -57.26
CA PRO A 50 -13.90 16.02 -57.42
C PRO A 50 -13.24 14.69 -57.88
N ALA A 51 -14.03 13.62 -58.06
CA ALA A 51 -13.54 12.35 -58.64
C ALA A 51 -13.59 12.33 -60.19
N PRO A 52 -12.60 11.71 -60.88
CA PRO A 52 -12.65 11.42 -62.32
C PRO A 52 -13.30 10.05 -62.65
N PRO A 53 -13.64 9.75 -63.93
CA PRO A 53 -14.67 8.76 -64.29
C PRO A 53 -14.16 7.36 -64.68
N SER A 54 -15.12 6.48 -65.00
CA SER A 54 -14.95 5.05 -65.32
C SER A 54 -14.82 4.75 -66.83
N SER A 55 -14.07 3.68 -67.18
CA SER A 55 -14.11 3.07 -68.52
C SER A 55 -13.68 1.58 -68.54
N LEU A 56 -14.69 0.69 -68.52
CA LEU A 56 -14.91 -0.51 -69.38
C LEU A 56 -13.73 -1.36 -69.93
N PRO A 57 -13.91 -2.69 -70.16
CA PRO A 57 -14.85 -3.66 -69.57
C PRO A 57 -14.15 -5.05 -69.29
N PRO A 58 -14.68 -6.30 -69.46
CA PRO A 58 -14.41 -7.39 -68.50
C PRO A 58 -13.85 -8.71 -69.07
N LEU A 59 -13.55 -9.67 -68.19
CA LEU A 59 -13.53 -11.13 -68.49
C LEU A 59 -14.21 -11.92 -67.34
N PHE A 60 -14.91 -12.99 -67.72
CA PHE A 60 -15.79 -13.83 -66.88
C PHE A 60 -15.06 -15.14 -66.40
N PRO A 61 -15.71 -16.14 -65.76
CA PRO A 61 -16.30 -16.11 -64.41
C PRO A 61 -16.00 -17.39 -63.55
N ALA A 62 -16.37 -17.39 -62.26
CA ALA A 62 -16.71 -18.61 -61.50
C ALA A 62 -17.66 -18.28 -60.33
N PRO A 63 -18.57 -19.18 -59.89
CA PRO A 63 -19.77 -18.77 -59.14
C PRO A 63 -19.67 -18.88 -57.60
N HIS A 64 -20.55 -18.12 -56.93
CA HIS A 64 -20.81 -18.19 -55.49
C HIS A 64 -21.58 -19.44 -55.07
N LEU A 65 -21.39 -19.86 -53.81
CA LEU A 65 -22.48 -20.26 -52.90
C LEU A 65 -22.15 -19.70 -51.48
N PRO A 66 -23.16 -19.30 -50.67
CA PRO A 66 -22.92 -18.52 -49.46
C PRO A 66 -22.75 -19.37 -48.19
N CYS A 67 -21.99 -18.84 -47.23
CA CYS A 67 -22.08 -19.21 -45.81
C CYS A 67 -22.54 -17.99 -45.00
N PRO A 68 -23.33 -18.15 -43.93
CA PRO A 68 -23.83 -17.03 -43.14
C PRO A 68 -22.69 -16.38 -42.33
N PRO A 69 -22.70 -15.05 -42.15
CA PRO A 69 -21.78 -14.40 -41.22
C PRO A 69 -22.17 -14.76 -39.78
N LEU A 70 -21.37 -15.62 -39.13
CA LEU A 70 -21.30 -15.61 -37.67
C LEU A 70 -20.70 -14.27 -37.25
N PHE A 71 -21.57 -13.32 -36.90
CA PHE A 71 -21.15 -12.14 -36.15
C PHE A 71 -20.65 -12.62 -34.77
N PRO A 72 -19.38 -12.39 -34.40
CA PRO A 72 -18.97 -12.56 -33.01
C PRO A 72 -19.75 -11.57 -32.14
N ALA A 73 -20.10 -11.99 -30.92
CA ALA A 73 -20.71 -11.09 -29.94
C ALA A 73 -19.79 -9.87 -29.70
N PRO A 74 -20.36 -8.67 -29.43
CA PRO A 74 -19.55 -7.49 -29.14
C PRO A 74 -18.65 -7.76 -27.91
N PRO A 75 -17.39 -7.28 -27.92
CA PRO A 75 -16.49 -7.51 -26.80
C PRO A 75 -17.01 -6.86 -25.52
N LEU A 76 -16.85 -7.57 -24.39
CA LEU A 76 -17.18 -7.07 -23.05
C LEU A 76 -16.46 -5.74 -22.77
N PRO A 77 -17.07 -4.83 -21.99
CA PRO A 77 -16.49 -3.52 -21.69
C PRO A 77 -15.15 -3.69 -20.95
N CYS A 78 -14.07 -3.28 -21.59
CA CYS A 78 -12.71 -3.45 -21.08
C CYS A 78 -12.48 -2.58 -19.83
N LEU A 79 -12.20 -3.21 -18.69
CA LEU A 79 -11.76 -2.52 -17.46
C LEU A 79 -10.54 -1.62 -17.76
N PRO A 80 -10.53 -0.34 -17.35
CA PRO A 80 -9.49 0.62 -17.72
C PRO A 80 -8.12 0.24 -17.08
N PRO A 81 -7.14 -0.24 -17.86
CA PRO A 81 -6.06 -1.05 -17.30
C PRO A 81 -5.07 -0.37 -16.33
N PRO A 82 -4.63 0.91 -16.49
CA PRO A 82 -3.50 1.42 -15.69
C PRO A 82 -3.87 1.96 -14.31
N LEU A 83 -5.15 2.28 -14.06
CA LEU A 83 -5.54 3.05 -12.87
C LEU A 83 -5.76 2.16 -11.63
N SER A 84 -6.31 0.96 -11.80
CA SER A 84 -6.61 0.04 -10.69
C SER A 84 -5.54 -1.02 -10.42
N LEU A 85 -4.40 -1.01 -11.14
CA LEU A 85 -3.40 -2.09 -11.19
C LEU A 85 -3.06 -2.71 -9.82
N ARG A 86 -2.73 -1.89 -8.82
CA ARG A 86 -2.33 -2.35 -7.47
C ARG A 86 -3.46 -2.99 -6.65
N GLN A 87 -4.70 -2.60 -6.92
CA GLN A 87 -5.92 -3.14 -6.30
C GLN A 87 -6.46 -4.36 -7.06
N ARG A 88 -6.22 -4.43 -8.38
CA ARG A 88 -6.52 -5.61 -9.20
C ARG A 88 -5.76 -6.86 -8.71
N TYR A 89 -4.56 -6.67 -8.15
CA TYR A 89 -3.80 -7.70 -7.42
C TYR A 89 -4.32 -8.05 -6.01
N VAL A 90 -5.38 -7.38 -5.52
CA VAL A 90 -6.01 -7.65 -4.22
C VAL A 90 -7.40 -8.27 -4.40
N LEU A 91 -8.17 -7.77 -5.36
CA LEU A 91 -9.57 -8.17 -5.58
C LEU A 91 -9.75 -9.14 -6.75
N GLY A 92 -8.81 -9.17 -7.70
CA GLY A 92 -8.94 -9.95 -8.94
C GLY A 92 -9.96 -9.36 -9.94
N ASP A 93 -9.88 -9.86 -11.18
CA ASP A 93 -10.64 -9.31 -12.30
C ASP A 93 -12.16 -9.47 -12.17
N SER A 94 -12.62 -10.61 -11.66
CA SER A 94 -14.05 -10.89 -11.52
C SER A 94 -14.74 -9.94 -10.54
N ALA A 95 -14.14 -9.70 -9.36
CA ALA A 95 -14.67 -8.74 -8.40
C ALA A 95 -14.64 -7.31 -8.96
N MET A 96 -13.56 -6.91 -9.65
CA MET A 96 -13.50 -5.60 -10.31
C MET A 96 -14.58 -5.42 -11.39
N GLN A 97 -14.92 -6.48 -12.14
CA GLN A 97 -16.02 -6.45 -13.12
C GLN A 97 -17.40 -6.32 -12.45
N GLN A 98 -17.64 -7.03 -11.33
CA GLN A 98 -18.87 -6.92 -10.56
C GLN A 98 -19.03 -5.52 -9.94
N MET A 99 -17.95 -4.96 -9.38
CA MET A 99 -17.93 -3.59 -8.85
C MET A 99 -18.26 -2.56 -9.93
N ALA A 100 -17.62 -2.66 -11.12
CA ALA A 100 -17.88 -1.78 -12.26
C ALA A 100 -19.31 -1.87 -12.83
N GLN A 101 -20.13 -2.81 -12.36
CA GLN A 101 -21.57 -2.91 -12.66
C GLN A 101 -22.47 -2.51 -11.48
N SER A 102 -21.92 -2.45 -10.26
CA SER A 102 -22.65 -2.23 -9.01
C SER A 102 -22.89 -0.75 -8.71
N SER A 103 -24.09 -0.45 -8.23
CA SER A 103 -24.55 0.89 -7.86
C SER A 103 -24.79 0.95 -6.34
N VAL A 104 -24.28 1.99 -5.68
CA VAL A 104 -24.32 2.15 -4.22
C VAL A 104 -25.07 3.43 -3.84
N PHE A 105 -25.88 3.37 -2.79
CA PHE A 105 -26.49 4.54 -2.14
C PHE A 105 -25.82 4.75 -0.78
N LEU A 106 -25.41 5.98 -0.48
CA LEU A 106 -24.73 6.35 0.77
C LEU A 106 -25.41 7.56 1.41
N SER A 107 -25.98 7.38 2.59
CA SER A 107 -26.62 8.43 3.38
C SER A 107 -25.72 8.94 4.51
N GLY A 108 -25.73 10.26 4.73
CA GLY A 108 -24.91 10.98 5.69
C GLY A 108 -23.57 11.38 5.08
N MET A 109 -23.24 12.67 5.13
CA MET A 109 -22.04 13.26 4.50
C MET A 109 -21.22 14.13 5.47
N GLY A 110 -21.24 13.83 6.76
CA GLY A 110 -20.16 14.18 7.69
C GLY A 110 -18.87 13.39 7.42
N GLY A 111 -17.93 13.42 8.38
CA GLY A 111 -16.59 12.82 8.23
C GLY A 111 -16.58 11.33 7.87
N LEU A 112 -17.41 10.50 8.52
CA LEU A 112 -17.49 9.06 8.25
C LEU A 112 -18.01 8.77 6.84
N GLY A 113 -19.10 9.44 6.44
CA GLY A 113 -19.67 9.31 5.10
C GLY A 113 -18.68 9.71 4.00
N VAL A 114 -17.94 10.81 4.15
CA VAL A 114 -16.99 11.24 3.11
C VAL A 114 -15.77 10.32 2.99
N GLU A 115 -15.34 9.69 4.09
CA GLU A 115 -14.28 8.68 4.08
C GLU A 115 -14.74 7.40 3.36
N ILE A 116 -15.97 6.94 3.61
CA ILE A 116 -16.60 5.82 2.89
C ILE A 116 -16.72 6.16 1.39
N ALA A 117 -17.24 7.35 1.04
CA ALA A 117 -17.39 7.81 -0.34
C ALA A 117 -16.05 7.85 -1.10
N LYS A 118 -15.00 8.41 -0.48
CA LYS A 118 -13.64 8.41 -1.03
C LYS A 118 -13.21 7.00 -1.43
N ASN A 119 -13.29 6.05 -0.50
CA ASN A 119 -12.78 4.70 -0.71
C ASN A 119 -13.62 3.93 -1.76
N ILE A 120 -14.94 4.12 -1.80
CA ILE A 120 -15.82 3.50 -2.80
C ILE A 120 -15.55 4.04 -4.22
N VAL A 121 -15.36 5.35 -4.38
CA VAL A 121 -15.06 5.96 -5.69
C VAL A 121 -13.66 5.57 -6.17
N LEU A 122 -12.66 5.57 -5.28
CA LEU A 122 -11.32 5.07 -5.60
C LEU A 122 -11.32 3.58 -5.97
N ALA A 123 -12.18 2.78 -5.33
CA ALA A 123 -12.33 1.36 -5.63
C ALA A 123 -12.95 1.10 -7.01
N GLY A 124 -13.80 2.00 -7.52
CA GLY A 124 -14.33 1.94 -8.89
C GLY A 124 -15.64 1.19 -9.05
N VAL A 125 -16.66 1.56 -8.27
CA VAL A 125 -18.05 1.12 -8.52
C VAL A 125 -18.65 1.80 -9.77
N LYS A 126 -19.80 1.32 -10.27
CA LYS A 126 -20.49 1.94 -11.42
C LYS A 126 -21.06 3.32 -11.07
N VAL A 127 -21.83 3.37 -9.99
CA VAL A 127 -22.55 4.56 -9.52
C VAL A 127 -22.45 4.66 -8.00
N LEU A 128 -22.21 5.87 -7.49
CA LEU A 128 -22.38 6.21 -6.08
C LEU A 128 -23.33 7.40 -5.95
N THR A 129 -24.51 7.19 -5.38
CA THR A 129 -25.43 8.28 -5.02
C THR A 129 -25.11 8.75 -3.60
N LEU A 130 -24.65 9.98 -3.49
CA LEU A 130 -24.43 10.68 -2.23
C LEU A 130 -25.74 11.28 -1.73
N HIS A 131 -26.11 11.04 -0.47
CA HIS A 131 -27.35 11.53 0.12
C HIS A 131 -27.10 12.21 1.46
N ASP A 132 -27.55 13.46 1.60
CA ASP A 132 -27.66 14.14 2.90
C ASP A 132 -28.73 15.24 2.82
N THR A 133 -29.39 15.52 3.93
CA THR A 133 -30.34 16.63 4.09
C THR A 133 -29.73 17.80 4.85
N LYS A 134 -28.64 17.59 5.60
CA LYS A 134 -28.00 18.59 6.45
C LYS A 134 -27.24 19.67 5.66
N GLN A 135 -27.10 20.84 6.27
CA GLN A 135 -26.23 21.92 5.80
C GLN A 135 -24.81 21.76 6.35
N CYS A 136 -23.85 22.47 5.76
CA CYS A 136 -22.47 22.49 6.22
C CYS A 136 -22.33 23.43 7.43
N GLU A 137 -21.86 22.91 8.54
CA GLU A 137 -21.64 23.63 9.79
C GLU A 137 -20.14 23.65 10.15
N THR A 138 -19.68 24.59 10.99
CA THR A 138 -18.23 24.79 11.20
C THR A 138 -17.51 23.56 11.76
N TRP A 139 -18.17 22.75 12.60
CA TRP A 139 -17.63 21.48 13.12
C TRP A 139 -17.43 20.40 12.05
N ASP A 140 -18.14 20.45 10.91
CA ASP A 140 -17.96 19.47 9.83
C ASP A 140 -16.58 19.61 9.19
N LEU A 141 -16.00 20.81 9.22
CA LEU A 141 -14.64 21.08 8.73
C LEU A 141 -13.54 20.38 9.54
N GLY A 142 -13.86 19.87 10.74
CA GLY A 142 -12.95 19.08 11.58
C GLY A 142 -12.96 17.58 11.27
N SER A 143 -13.88 17.10 10.44
CA SER A 143 -14.00 15.67 10.11
C SER A 143 -14.14 15.39 8.61
N ASN A 144 -14.83 16.27 7.87
CA ASN A 144 -15.02 16.17 6.43
C ASN A 144 -13.95 16.99 5.67
N PHE A 145 -12.90 16.28 5.24
CA PHE A 145 -11.76 16.81 4.50
C PHE A 145 -12.08 17.36 3.09
N PHE A 146 -13.32 17.20 2.59
CA PHE A 146 -13.77 17.82 1.33
C PHE A 146 -14.62 19.06 1.51
N LEU A 147 -15.08 19.44 2.70
CA LEU A 147 -15.76 20.73 2.90
C LEU A 147 -14.77 21.90 3.03
N ARG A 148 -15.20 23.10 2.65
CA ARG A 148 -14.40 24.35 2.72
C ARG A 148 -15.16 25.42 3.49
N GLN A 149 -14.44 26.44 3.97
CA GLN A 149 -15.04 27.54 4.72
C GLN A 149 -16.21 28.18 3.95
N ASP A 150 -16.07 28.36 2.63
CA ASP A 150 -17.10 28.92 1.76
C ASP A 150 -18.39 28.06 1.70
N ASP A 151 -18.28 26.73 1.79
CA ASP A 151 -19.44 25.84 1.77
C ASP A 151 -20.24 25.96 3.09
N VAL A 152 -19.57 26.26 4.22
CA VAL A 152 -20.21 26.60 5.51
C VAL A 152 -20.79 28.02 5.47
N LEU A 153 -20.04 29.01 4.99
CA LEU A 153 -20.49 30.40 4.88
C LEU A 153 -21.71 30.55 3.93
N THR A 154 -21.82 29.70 2.92
CA THR A 154 -22.99 29.66 2.01
C THR A 154 -24.10 28.71 2.48
N GLN A 155 -23.95 28.08 3.66
CA GLN A 155 -24.91 27.11 4.22
C GLN A 155 -25.36 26.04 3.22
N ARG A 156 -24.39 25.54 2.44
CA ARG A 156 -24.61 24.57 1.37
C ARG A 156 -24.99 23.22 1.95
N ASN A 157 -25.83 22.45 1.25
CA ASN A 157 -26.08 21.05 1.62
C ASN A 157 -24.78 20.21 1.53
N ARG A 158 -24.54 19.33 2.51
CA ARG A 158 -23.29 18.56 2.63
C ARG A 158 -22.99 17.69 1.40
N ALA A 159 -23.97 16.95 0.89
CA ALA A 159 -23.80 16.12 -0.31
C ALA A 159 -23.46 16.96 -1.55
N LEU A 160 -24.16 18.08 -1.77
CA LEU A 160 -23.88 19.02 -2.87
C LEU A 160 -22.52 19.71 -2.74
N ALA A 161 -21.99 19.88 -1.53
CA ALA A 161 -20.70 20.51 -1.27
C ALA A 161 -19.51 19.56 -1.51
N VAL A 162 -19.62 18.28 -1.12
CA VAL A 162 -18.54 17.30 -1.36
C VAL A 162 -18.54 16.74 -2.79
N HIS A 163 -19.71 16.65 -3.44
CA HIS A 163 -19.90 16.06 -4.77
C HIS A 163 -18.79 16.33 -5.78
N PRO A 164 -18.44 17.59 -6.12
CA PRO A 164 -17.45 17.85 -7.16
C PRO A 164 -16.05 17.34 -6.80
N ARG A 165 -15.73 17.23 -5.50
CA ARG A 165 -14.41 16.78 -4.99
C ARG A 165 -14.34 15.26 -4.85
N VAL A 166 -15.49 14.61 -4.63
CA VAL A 166 -15.66 13.15 -4.67
C VAL A 166 -15.62 12.64 -6.12
N ALA A 167 -16.37 13.25 -7.03
CA ALA A 167 -16.40 12.89 -8.46
C ALA A 167 -15.03 13.01 -9.14
N GLU A 168 -14.21 13.98 -8.73
CA GLU A 168 -12.86 14.20 -9.25
C GLU A 168 -11.87 13.05 -8.96
N LEU A 169 -12.18 12.17 -7.98
CA LEU A 169 -11.28 11.08 -7.56
C LEU A 169 -11.13 9.99 -8.63
N ASN A 170 -12.20 9.65 -9.34
CA ASN A 170 -12.20 8.58 -10.33
C ASN A 170 -13.21 8.85 -11.46
N PRO A 171 -12.77 9.37 -12.62
CA PRO A 171 -13.64 9.71 -13.75
C PRO A 171 -14.43 8.54 -14.38
N TYR A 172 -14.22 7.29 -13.93
CA TYR A 172 -15.00 6.13 -14.37
C TYR A 172 -16.22 5.84 -13.48
N VAL A 173 -16.34 6.47 -12.31
CA VAL A 173 -17.48 6.30 -11.40
C VAL A 173 -18.47 7.44 -11.62
N HIS A 174 -19.74 7.11 -11.85
CA HIS A 174 -20.78 8.14 -11.84
C HIS A 174 -21.10 8.51 -10.39
N VAL A 175 -20.99 9.79 -10.03
CA VAL A 175 -21.32 10.26 -8.68
C VAL A 175 -22.53 11.18 -8.77
N ASP A 176 -23.63 10.71 -8.17
CA ASP A 176 -24.92 11.38 -8.11
C ASP A 176 -25.12 12.05 -6.73
N THR A 177 -26.10 12.95 -6.64
CA THR A 177 -26.52 13.56 -5.36
C THR A 177 -28.03 13.52 -5.18
N SER A 178 -28.49 13.27 -3.96
CA SER A 178 -29.88 13.55 -3.54
C SER A 178 -29.92 14.32 -2.22
N SER A 179 -30.85 15.26 -2.12
CA SER A 179 -31.20 15.98 -0.89
C SER A 179 -32.69 15.82 -0.55
N SER A 180 -33.30 14.72 -1.01
CA SER A 180 -34.64 14.27 -0.60
C SER A 180 -34.73 14.05 0.91
N SER A 181 -35.89 14.25 1.51
CA SER A 181 -36.16 13.72 2.86
C SER A 181 -36.09 12.18 2.84
N LEU A 182 -35.40 11.59 3.83
CA LEU A 182 -35.35 10.15 4.05
C LEU A 182 -35.75 9.87 5.51
N ASP A 183 -36.95 9.32 5.69
CA ASP A 183 -37.59 9.18 6.99
C ASP A 183 -38.52 7.94 7.08
N LEU A 184 -39.22 7.82 8.21
CA LEU A 184 -40.16 6.73 8.47
C LEU A 184 -41.40 6.75 7.56
N SER A 185 -41.75 7.88 6.94
CA SER A 185 -42.85 8.00 5.96
C SER A 185 -42.43 7.69 4.52
N THR A 186 -41.13 7.83 4.22
CA THR A 186 -40.56 7.73 2.86
C THR A 186 -40.77 6.34 2.25
N ASP A 187 -41.26 6.29 1.00
CA ASP A 187 -41.28 5.06 0.19
C ASP A 187 -39.86 4.62 -0.17
N LEU A 188 -39.52 3.38 0.14
CA LEU A 188 -38.19 2.82 -0.07
C LEU A 188 -38.03 2.16 -1.46
N CYS A 189 -39.06 2.12 -2.31
CA CYS A 189 -38.97 1.53 -3.65
C CYS A 189 -37.87 2.13 -4.54
N PHE A 190 -37.44 3.38 -4.29
CA PHE A 190 -36.31 3.98 -5.01
C PHE A 190 -34.96 3.31 -4.71
N LEU A 191 -34.84 2.52 -3.64
CA LEU A 191 -33.62 1.81 -3.27
C LEU A 191 -33.37 0.56 -4.14
N LYS A 192 -34.42 0.00 -4.77
CA LYS A 192 -34.39 -1.25 -5.57
C LYS A 192 -33.42 -1.24 -6.77
N ARG A 193 -32.89 -0.05 -7.15
CA ARG A 193 -31.87 0.11 -8.20
C ARG A 193 -30.44 -0.11 -7.72
N TYR A 194 -30.20 -0.03 -6.41
CA TYR A 194 -28.86 -0.17 -5.81
C TYR A 194 -28.61 -1.61 -5.38
N GLN A 195 -27.34 -2.01 -5.43
CA GLN A 195 -26.90 -3.33 -4.98
C GLN A 195 -26.46 -3.26 -3.51
N CYS A 196 -26.01 -2.09 -3.05
CA CYS A 196 -25.69 -1.82 -1.66
C CYS A 196 -26.26 -0.47 -1.18
N VAL A 197 -26.75 -0.44 0.05
CA VAL A 197 -27.28 0.72 0.77
C VAL A 197 -26.48 0.90 2.05
N ILE A 198 -25.87 2.07 2.21
CA ILE A 198 -25.04 2.43 3.36
C ILE A 198 -25.68 3.60 4.08
N LEU A 199 -25.90 3.49 5.38
CA LEU A 199 -26.41 4.58 6.23
C LEU A 199 -25.37 5.00 7.27
N THR A 200 -25.21 6.31 7.42
CA THR A 200 -24.43 6.95 8.50
C THR A 200 -25.21 8.15 9.03
N GLU A 201 -25.01 8.50 10.31
CA GLU A 201 -25.69 9.62 10.98
C GLU A 201 -27.23 9.50 11.01
N ALA A 202 -27.76 8.28 10.91
CA ALA A 202 -29.19 7.98 10.79
C ALA A 202 -29.76 7.40 12.09
N ARG A 203 -30.99 7.76 12.46
CA ARG A 203 -31.66 7.25 13.67
C ARG A 203 -31.85 5.74 13.61
N LEU A 204 -31.70 5.04 14.74
CA LEU A 204 -31.82 3.58 14.81
C LEU A 204 -33.13 3.04 14.23
N SER A 205 -34.26 3.67 14.56
CA SER A 205 -35.59 3.34 13.99
C SER A 205 -35.66 3.46 12.46
N LEU A 206 -34.92 4.38 11.84
CA LEU A 206 -34.81 4.50 10.38
C LEU A 206 -33.83 3.46 9.80
N GLN A 207 -32.74 3.16 10.49
CA GLN A 207 -31.79 2.12 10.08
C GLN A 207 -32.48 0.74 10.04
N LYS A 208 -33.26 0.39 11.07
CA LYS A 208 -34.09 -0.82 11.10
C LYS A 208 -35.04 -0.91 9.90
N LYS A 209 -35.92 0.07 9.71
CA LYS A 209 -36.89 0.11 8.59
C LYS A 209 -36.21 -0.10 7.21
N ILE A 210 -35.04 0.50 7.00
CA ILE A 210 -34.30 0.37 5.73
C ILE A 210 -33.60 -0.98 5.64
N ASN A 211 -33.04 -1.51 6.74
CA ASN A 211 -32.48 -2.85 6.79
C ASN A 211 -33.54 -3.92 6.50
N ASP A 212 -34.69 -3.90 7.17
CA ASP A 212 -35.80 -4.84 6.94
C ASP A 212 -36.22 -4.86 5.45
N PHE A 213 -36.38 -3.66 4.86
CA PHE A 213 -36.70 -3.52 3.44
C PHE A 213 -35.61 -4.09 2.52
N CYS A 214 -34.33 -3.94 2.89
CA CYS A 214 -33.22 -4.46 2.11
C CYS A 214 -33.10 -5.99 2.22
N HIS A 215 -33.29 -6.53 3.43
CA HIS A 215 -33.21 -7.95 3.76
C HIS A 215 -34.34 -8.76 3.08
N PHE A 216 -35.59 -8.31 3.22
CA PHE A 216 -36.75 -8.98 2.62
C PHE A 216 -36.95 -8.66 1.13
N HIS A 217 -36.07 -7.86 0.51
CA HIS A 217 -36.06 -7.71 -0.95
C HIS A 217 -35.59 -9.00 -1.65
N GLN A 218 -36.04 -9.23 -2.88
CA GLN A 218 -35.64 -10.40 -3.66
C GLN A 218 -35.09 -9.98 -5.03
N PRO A 219 -33.77 -10.17 -5.31
CA PRO A 219 -32.74 -10.64 -4.38
C PRO A 219 -32.42 -9.60 -3.27
N PRO A 220 -31.90 -10.01 -2.10
CA PRO A 220 -31.60 -9.09 -1.00
C PRO A 220 -30.64 -7.96 -1.37
N ILE A 221 -30.96 -6.73 -0.95
CA ILE A 221 -30.10 -5.55 -1.11
C ILE A 221 -29.09 -5.55 0.03
N ARG A 222 -27.80 -5.34 -0.26
CA ARG A 222 -26.74 -5.42 0.76
C ARG A 222 -26.77 -4.16 1.64
N PHE A 223 -27.09 -4.31 2.92
CA PHE A 223 -27.21 -3.21 3.87
C PHE A 223 -25.95 -3.05 4.75
N ILE A 224 -25.53 -1.81 4.99
CA ILE A 224 -24.48 -1.46 5.95
C ILE A 224 -24.92 -0.25 6.78
N GLY A 225 -24.87 -0.35 8.11
CA GLY A 225 -25.11 0.76 9.04
C GLY A 225 -23.83 1.09 9.81
N CYS A 226 -23.35 2.33 9.71
CA CYS A 226 -22.10 2.78 10.35
C CYS A 226 -22.27 4.13 11.07
N ASP A 227 -22.08 4.16 12.39
CA ASP A 227 -22.10 5.39 13.19
C ASP A 227 -20.83 5.51 14.04
N ALA A 228 -20.33 6.74 14.20
CA ALA A 228 -19.19 7.06 15.05
C ALA A 228 -19.51 8.28 15.94
N TYR A 229 -19.45 8.10 17.26
CA TYR A 229 -19.70 9.11 18.27
C TYR A 229 -18.48 9.24 19.18
N GLY A 230 -17.56 10.13 18.81
CA GLY A 230 -16.26 10.29 19.47
C GLY A 230 -15.40 9.03 19.30
N ILE A 231 -15.13 8.33 20.40
CA ILE A 231 -14.38 7.06 20.40
C ILE A 231 -15.26 5.81 20.27
N CYS A 232 -16.58 5.94 20.42
CA CYS A 232 -17.51 4.82 20.26
C CYS A 232 -17.95 4.69 18.81
N VAL A 233 -17.87 3.48 18.25
CA VAL A 233 -18.20 3.20 16.84
C VAL A 233 -19.06 1.94 16.77
N ARG A 234 -20.10 1.97 15.93
CA ARG A 234 -20.90 0.81 15.53
C ARG A 234 -20.80 0.61 14.03
N VAL A 235 -20.52 -0.62 13.62
CA VAL A 235 -20.59 -1.08 12.22
C VAL A 235 -21.45 -2.34 12.20
N PHE A 236 -22.46 -2.35 11.34
CA PHE A 236 -23.38 -3.45 11.12
C PHE A 236 -23.47 -3.75 9.63
N CYS A 237 -23.48 -5.04 9.26
CA CYS A 237 -23.61 -5.51 7.88
C CYS A 237 -24.67 -6.60 7.81
N ASP A 238 -25.55 -6.51 6.81
CA ASP A 238 -26.52 -7.56 6.47
C ASP A 238 -26.58 -7.69 4.95
N PHE A 239 -26.18 -8.86 4.44
CA PHE A 239 -26.15 -9.15 3.01
C PHE A 239 -27.21 -10.18 2.57
N GLY A 240 -28.19 -10.45 3.44
CA GLY A 240 -29.28 -11.41 3.26
C GLY A 240 -29.02 -12.79 3.87
N ASP A 241 -30.06 -13.62 3.85
CA ASP A 241 -30.07 -15.00 4.34
C ASP A 241 -29.08 -15.94 3.59
N GLN A 242 -28.75 -15.63 2.33
CA GLN A 242 -27.88 -16.41 1.48
C GLN A 242 -26.86 -15.52 0.73
N PHE A 243 -25.70 -15.30 1.34
CA PHE A 243 -24.58 -14.56 0.75
C PHE A 243 -23.40 -15.50 0.42
N GLU A 244 -23.23 -15.83 -0.86
CA GLU A 244 -22.11 -16.66 -1.32
C GLU A 244 -20.79 -15.87 -1.38
N VAL A 245 -19.76 -16.37 -0.71
CA VAL A 245 -18.39 -15.86 -0.74
C VAL A 245 -17.49 -16.89 -1.43
N SER A 246 -17.01 -16.56 -2.63
CA SER A 246 -16.15 -17.43 -3.45
C SER A 246 -14.70 -17.54 -2.95
N ASP A 247 -14.21 -16.53 -2.23
CA ASP A 247 -12.92 -16.54 -1.54
C ASP A 247 -13.04 -16.04 -0.09
N PRO A 248 -13.18 -16.94 0.90
CA PRO A 248 -13.32 -16.57 2.31
C PRO A 248 -11.97 -16.25 3.00
N THR A 249 -10.90 -15.98 2.26
CA THR A 249 -9.55 -15.77 2.83
C THR A 249 -8.73 -14.65 2.18
N GLY A 250 -8.85 -14.43 0.88
CA GLY A 250 -8.00 -13.55 0.09
C GLY A 250 -6.57 -14.07 -0.17
N GLU A 251 -6.21 -15.26 0.32
CA GLU A 251 -4.87 -15.82 0.14
C GLU A 251 -4.72 -16.52 -1.23
N GLU A 252 -3.52 -16.47 -1.83
CA GLU A 252 -3.28 -17.17 -3.10
C GLU A 252 -3.08 -18.67 -2.91
N ALA A 253 -3.68 -19.48 -3.79
CA ALA A 253 -3.50 -20.93 -3.81
C ALA A 253 -2.07 -21.25 -4.29
N LYS A 254 -1.19 -21.61 -3.36
CA LYS A 254 0.20 -21.99 -3.66
C LYS A 254 0.29 -23.42 -4.20
N GLU A 255 1.16 -23.63 -5.18
CA GLU A 255 1.54 -24.96 -5.66
C GLU A 255 2.48 -25.62 -4.64
N MET A 256 2.15 -26.84 -4.21
CA MET A 256 2.93 -27.59 -3.22
C MET A 256 3.39 -28.93 -3.79
N PHE A 257 4.70 -29.11 -3.93
CA PHE A 257 5.31 -30.33 -4.47
C PHE A 257 5.16 -31.53 -3.53
N ILE A 258 4.91 -32.70 -4.12
CA ILE A 258 4.69 -33.96 -3.41
C ILE A 258 5.98 -34.79 -3.40
N GLN A 259 6.31 -35.35 -2.23
CA GLN A 259 7.42 -36.27 -2.05
C GLN A 259 7.00 -37.74 -2.19
N ASN A 260 5.82 -38.09 -1.67
CA ASN A 260 5.27 -39.45 -1.69
C ASN A 260 3.74 -39.43 -1.51
N ILE A 261 3.07 -40.45 -2.02
CA ILE A 261 1.67 -40.79 -1.70
C ILE A 261 1.60 -42.29 -1.36
N THR A 262 1.19 -42.64 -0.14
CA THR A 262 1.09 -44.06 0.25
C THR A 262 -0.16 -44.70 -0.35
N GLN A 263 -0.01 -45.87 -1.00
CA GLN A 263 -1.12 -46.70 -1.44
C GLN A 263 -1.80 -47.36 -0.22
N GLY A 264 -3.03 -46.95 0.11
CA GLY A 264 -3.77 -47.45 1.27
C GLY A 264 -5.08 -46.72 1.55
N ASN A 265 -5.75 -47.10 2.65
CA ASN A 265 -6.97 -46.46 3.12
C ASN A 265 -6.81 -45.99 4.59
N PRO A 266 -6.71 -44.67 4.85
CA PRO A 266 -6.61 -43.58 3.89
C PRO A 266 -5.18 -43.45 3.34
N GLY A 267 -5.04 -43.02 2.08
CA GLY A 267 -3.75 -42.72 1.46
C GLY A 267 -3.18 -41.40 1.98
N VAL A 268 -1.89 -41.41 2.35
CA VAL A 268 -1.18 -40.29 2.97
C VAL A 268 -0.24 -39.62 1.97
N VAL A 269 -0.46 -38.33 1.74
CA VAL A 269 0.39 -37.44 0.95
C VAL A 269 1.43 -36.79 1.86
N THR A 270 2.68 -36.78 1.43
CA THR A 270 3.80 -36.12 2.14
C THR A 270 4.37 -34.99 1.29
N CYS A 271 4.55 -33.81 1.88
CA CYS A 271 5.06 -32.61 1.21
C CYS A 271 6.59 -32.62 1.09
N MET A 272 7.08 -32.12 -0.05
CA MET A 272 8.51 -32.04 -0.37
C MET A 272 9.30 -31.15 0.61
N ASP A 273 10.53 -31.56 0.90
CA ASP A 273 11.48 -30.91 1.83
C ASP A 273 10.90 -30.66 3.25
N SER A 274 9.85 -31.39 3.65
CA SER A 274 9.05 -31.09 4.84
C SER A 274 8.58 -29.63 4.90
N ARG A 275 8.14 -29.07 3.76
CA ARG A 275 7.48 -27.76 3.70
C ARG A 275 6.07 -27.84 4.31
N THR A 276 5.71 -26.85 5.12
CA THR A 276 4.37 -26.77 5.74
C THR A 276 3.30 -26.48 4.70
N HIS A 277 2.22 -27.27 4.64
CA HIS A 277 1.18 -27.11 3.62
C HIS A 277 0.07 -26.09 3.95
N GLY A 278 -0.10 -25.70 5.22
CA GLY A 278 -1.11 -24.72 5.65
C GLY A 278 -2.58 -25.16 5.55
N LEU A 279 -2.86 -26.29 4.86
CA LEU A 279 -4.19 -26.90 4.75
C LEU A 279 -4.87 -27.13 6.11
N GLN A 280 -6.20 -27.12 6.10
CA GLN A 280 -7.07 -27.49 7.22
C GLN A 280 -7.92 -28.72 6.85
N THR A 281 -8.27 -29.55 7.84
CA THR A 281 -9.16 -30.72 7.62
C THR A 281 -10.52 -30.27 7.07
N GLY A 282 -11.02 -30.99 6.06
CA GLY A 282 -12.26 -30.67 5.33
C GLY A 282 -12.07 -29.77 4.10
N GLN A 283 -10.89 -29.17 3.89
CA GLN A 283 -10.56 -28.50 2.63
C GLN A 283 -10.35 -29.51 1.49
N SER A 284 -10.47 -29.05 0.24
CA SER A 284 -10.22 -29.87 -0.95
C SER A 284 -8.94 -29.44 -1.66
N VAL A 285 -8.17 -30.41 -2.18
CA VAL A 285 -6.99 -30.16 -3.02
C VAL A 285 -7.10 -30.84 -4.38
N LEU A 286 -6.56 -30.19 -5.42
CA LEU A 286 -6.51 -30.67 -6.79
C LEU A 286 -5.09 -31.16 -7.09
N PHE A 287 -4.94 -32.40 -7.57
CA PHE A 287 -3.66 -32.97 -7.95
C PHE A 287 -3.31 -32.72 -9.42
N ARG A 288 -2.02 -32.51 -9.70
CA ARG A 288 -1.44 -32.41 -11.04
C ARG A 288 -0.07 -33.10 -11.09
N GLU A 289 0.28 -33.65 -12.26
CA GLU A 289 1.59 -34.26 -12.56
C GLU A 289 2.04 -35.43 -11.64
N VAL A 290 1.11 -36.03 -10.89
CA VAL A 290 1.37 -37.22 -10.08
C VAL A 290 1.54 -38.43 -11.00
N ASN A 291 2.72 -39.06 -11.01
CA ASN A 291 3.01 -40.22 -11.86
C ASN A 291 2.86 -41.52 -11.07
N GLY A 292 2.22 -42.53 -11.65
CA GLY A 292 1.95 -43.83 -11.00
C GLY A 292 0.70 -43.83 -10.12
N MET A 293 0.04 -42.68 -9.95
CA MET A 293 -1.32 -42.57 -9.40
C MET A 293 -2.14 -41.64 -10.30
N ASP A 294 -2.09 -41.90 -11.61
CA ASP A 294 -2.43 -40.91 -12.63
C ASP A 294 -3.90 -40.45 -12.57
N THR A 295 -4.80 -41.29 -12.03
CA THR A 295 -6.22 -41.01 -11.78
C THR A 295 -6.50 -40.08 -10.60
N LEU A 296 -5.48 -39.66 -9.84
CA LEU A 296 -5.59 -38.52 -8.93
C LEU A 296 -5.57 -37.19 -9.70
N ASN A 297 -4.84 -37.11 -10.81
CA ASN A 297 -4.66 -35.87 -11.57
C ASN A 297 -6.00 -35.35 -12.09
N GLY A 298 -6.25 -34.04 -11.91
CA GLY A 298 -7.52 -33.43 -12.27
C GLY A 298 -8.67 -33.71 -11.29
N THR A 299 -8.50 -34.59 -10.29
CA THR A 299 -9.52 -34.84 -9.25
C THR A 299 -9.29 -33.96 -8.03
N ALA A 300 -10.37 -33.38 -7.51
CA ALA A 300 -10.39 -32.74 -6.20
C ALA A 300 -10.60 -33.81 -5.11
N ARG A 301 -9.80 -33.78 -4.04
CA ARG A 301 -9.90 -34.69 -2.89
C ARG A 301 -9.98 -33.91 -1.59
N GLN A 302 -10.90 -34.30 -0.71
CA GLN A 302 -10.95 -33.75 0.65
C GLN A 302 -9.74 -34.19 1.48
N VAL A 303 -9.29 -33.30 2.35
CA VAL A 303 -8.07 -33.39 3.14
C VAL A 303 -8.41 -33.69 4.60
N THR A 304 -7.70 -34.65 5.20
CA THR A 304 -7.59 -34.76 6.67
C THR A 304 -6.14 -34.56 7.07
N VAL A 305 -5.85 -33.50 7.82
CA VAL A 305 -4.48 -33.13 8.22
C VAL A 305 -3.97 -34.12 9.28
N LEU A 306 -2.75 -34.62 9.09
CA LEU A 306 -2.09 -35.54 10.02
C LEU A 306 -0.88 -34.90 10.71
N SER A 307 -0.18 -34.01 10.02
CA SER A 307 0.91 -33.18 10.54
C SER A 307 0.96 -31.86 9.74
N PRO A 308 1.84 -30.89 10.07
CA PRO A 308 2.05 -29.71 9.23
C PRO A 308 2.55 -30.03 7.80
N TYR A 309 3.05 -31.25 7.57
CA TYR A 309 3.78 -31.69 6.38
C TYR A 309 3.09 -32.85 5.63
N SER A 310 2.02 -33.41 6.20
CA SER A 310 1.35 -34.60 5.67
C SER A 310 -0.13 -34.65 6.01
N PHE A 311 -0.91 -35.18 5.08
CA PHE A 311 -2.35 -35.26 5.15
C PHE A 311 -2.86 -36.48 4.37
N SER A 312 -4.08 -36.93 4.67
CA SER A 312 -4.71 -38.05 3.95
C SER A 312 -5.84 -37.59 3.03
N VAL A 313 -6.08 -38.35 1.95
CA VAL A 313 -7.00 -37.99 0.84
C VAL A 313 -8.10 -39.03 0.55
N GLY A 314 -8.46 -39.85 1.56
CA GLY A 314 -9.38 -40.98 1.41
C GLY A 314 -8.69 -42.21 0.82
N ASP A 315 -9.46 -43.16 0.28
CA ASP A 315 -8.91 -44.43 -0.22
C ASP A 315 -8.07 -44.24 -1.50
N THR A 316 -6.89 -44.86 -1.49
CA THR A 316 -5.94 -44.94 -2.62
C THR A 316 -5.47 -46.38 -2.88
N SER A 317 -5.98 -47.38 -2.15
CA SER A 317 -5.57 -48.78 -2.25
C SER A 317 -5.82 -49.37 -3.65
N CYS A 318 -6.92 -48.98 -4.29
CA CYS A 318 -7.28 -49.36 -5.66
C CYS A 318 -6.48 -48.64 -6.76
N LEU A 319 -5.56 -47.74 -6.40
CA LEU A 319 -4.70 -47.04 -7.37
C LEU A 319 -3.42 -47.85 -7.63
N GLN A 320 -2.70 -47.48 -8.69
CA GLN A 320 -1.33 -47.98 -8.89
C GLN A 320 -0.38 -47.37 -7.82
N PRO A 321 0.80 -47.98 -7.55
CA PRO A 321 1.77 -47.41 -6.62
C PRO A 321 2.35 -46.09 -7.13
N TYR A 322 2.44 -45.09 -6.25
CA TYR A 322 3.08 -43.80 -6.56
C TYR A 322 4.53 -44.00 -7.04
N ALA A 323 4.87 -43.42 -8.20
CA ALA A 323 6.20 -43.51 -8.77
C ALA A 323 7.07 -42.29 -8.38
N HIS A 324 6.67 -41.10 -8.80
CA HIS A 324 7.38 -39.85 -8.49
C HIS A 324 6.62 -38.57 -8.87
N GLY A 325 7.05 -37.46 -8.28
CA GLY A 325 6.67 -36.11 -8.68
C GLY A 325 5.25 -35.72 -8.31
N GLY A 326 4.70 -34.79 -9.10
CA GLY A 326 3.41 -34.17 -8.85
C GLY A 326 3.43 -33.02 -7.85
N PHE A 327 2.35 -32.25 -7.88
CA PHE A 327 2.04 -31.18 -6.96
C PHE A 327 0.53 -31.12 -6.70
N PHE A 328 0.13 -30.40 -5.66
CA PHE A 328 -1.27 -30.09 -5.40
C PHE A 328 -1.51 -28.57 -5.28
N LEU A 329 -2.77 -28.20 -5.50
CA LEU A 329 -3.32 -26.85 -5.38
C LEU A 329 -4.51 -26.88 -4.43
N LEU A 330 -4.63 -25.88 -3.54
CA LEU A 330 -5.83 -25.70 -2.72
C LEU A 330 -7.02 -25.28 -3.60
N VAL A 331 -8.11 -26.04 -3.54
CA VAL A 331 -9.37 -25.70 -4.21
C VAL A 331 -10.15 -24.77 -3.28
N LYS A 332 -10.19 -23.47 -3.61
CA LYS A 332 -11.08 -22.51 -2.96
C LYS A 332 -12.51 -23.00 -3.12
N THR A 333 -13.15 -23.30 -2.00
CA THR A 333 -14.53 -23.80 -1.94
C THR A 333 -15.40 -22.63 -1.51
N PRO A 334 -16.40 -22.20 -2.30
CA PRO A 334 -17.30 -21.14 -1.90
C PRO A 334 -18.02 -21.45 -0.58
N ARG A 335 -18.32 -20.42 0.20
CA ARG A 335 -19.06 -20.53 1.46
C ARG A 335 -20.25 -19.58 1.44
N THR A 336 -21.45 -20.12 1.65
CA THR A 336 -22.65 -19.30 1.88
C THR A 336 -22.70 -18.91 3.35
N TYR A 337 -22.79 -17.61 3.61
CA TYR A 337 -23.05 -17.03 4.92
C TYR A 337 -24.52 -16.59 4.99
N SER A 338 -25.08 -16.62 6.19
CA SER A 338 -26.43 -16.13 6.48
C SER A 338 -26.30 -14.96 7.44
N PHE A 339 -26.91 -13.83 7.10
CA PHE A 339 -26.95 -12.64 7.95
C PHE A 339 -28.33 -12.52 8.60
N GLU A 340 -28.35 -12.10 9.86
CA GLU A 340 -29.56 -11.78 10.61
C GLU A 340 -29.92 -10.29 10.44
N THR A 341 -31.18 -9.92 10.68
CA THR A 341 -31.59 -8.52 10.61
C THR A 341 -31.01 -7.70 11.77
N MET A 342 -30.98 -6.38 11.60
CA MET A 342 -30.58 -5.44 12.64
C MET A 342 -31.45 -5.59 13.89
N GLU A 343 -32.75 -5.90 13.80
CA GLU A 343 -33.58 -6.10 14.98
C GLU A 343 -33.15 -7.31 15.83
N GLN A 344 -32.75 -8.41 15.17
CA GLN A 344 -32.22 -9.60 15.84
C GLN A 344 -30.85 -9.29 16.46
N GLN A 345 -29.93 -8.71 15.67
CA GLN A 345 -28.56 -8.42 16.11
C GLN A 345 -28.42 -7.24 17.08
N LEU A 346 -29.44 -6.39 17.24
CA LEU A 346 -29.51 -5.45 18.37
C LEU A 346 -29.78 -6.18 19.70
N SER A 347 -30.47 -7.32 19.64
CA SER A 347 -30.89 -8.12 20.79
C SER A 347 -29.84 -9.18 21.18
N GLU A 348 -29.31 -9.91 20.21
CA GLU A 348 -28.30 -10.97 20.40
C GLU A 348 -27.06 -10.73 19.48
N PRO A 349 -26.20 -9.74 19.80
CA PRO A 349 -25.14 -9.25 18.91
C PRO A 349 -23.96 -10.22 18.77
N GLN A 350 -23.62 -10.56 17.53
CA GLN A 350 -22.37 -11.26 17.17
C GLN A 350 -21.22 -10.25 17.02
N VAL A 351 -20.50 -10.00 18.11
CA VAL A 351 -19.44 -8.97 18.17
C VAL A 351 -18.05 -9.46 17.75
N LEU A 352 -17.33 -8.64 17.00
CA LEU A 352 -15.88 -8.79 16.81
C LEU A 352 -15.14 -8.31 18.08
N THR A 353 -14.22 -9.13 18.59
CA THR A 353 -13.35 -8.77 19.72
C THR A 353 -11.95 -8.45 19.21
N PRO A 354 -11.55 -7.17 19.09
CA PRO A 354 -10.21 -6.79 18.61
C PRO A 354 -9.15 -6.83 19.71
N ASP A 355 -9.55 -6.75 20.98
CA ASP A 355 -8.67 -6.79 22.16
C ASP A 355 -9.06 -7.97 23.03
N PHE A 356 -8.28 -9.05 22.95
CA PHE A 356 -8.51 -10.27 23.74
C PHE A 356 -8.21 -10.09 25.23
N SER A 357 -7.62 -8.97 25.67
CA SER A 357 -7.50 -8.62 27.08
C SER A 357 -8.77 -7.98 27.66
N LYS A 358 -9.71 -7.54 26.81
CA LYS A 358 -10.96 -6.84 27.19
C LYS A 358 -12.18 -7.38 26.41
N PRO A 359 -12.46 -8.70 26.47
CA PRO A 359 -13.52 -9.33 25.67
C PRO A 359 -14.93 -8.79 25.93
N GLU A 360 -15.17 -8.15 27.08
CA GLU A 360 -16.42 -7.50 27.43
C GLU A 360 -16.63 -6.12 26.78
N ALA A 361 -15.56 -5.46 26.33
CA ALA A 361 -15.62 -4.07 25.83
C ALA A 361 -16.55 -3.88 24.61
N PRO A 362 -16.60 -4.77 23.61
CA PRO A 362 -17.55 -4.64 22.49
C PRO A 362 -19.03 -4.64 22.95
N LEU A 363 -19.38 -5.45 23.95
CA LEU A 363 -20.74 -5.53 24.51
C LEU A 363 -21.06 -4.30 25.37
N GLN A 364 -20.08 -3.75 26.10
CA GLN A 364 -20.24 -2.48 26.81
C GLN A 364 -20.48 -1.32 25.83
N ILE A 365 -19.75 -1.28 24.71
CA ILE A 365 -19.94 -0.28 23.65
C ILE A 365 -21.32 -0.44 22.99
N HIS A 366 -21.76 -1.68 22.70
CA HIS A 366 -23.11 -1.95 22.18
C HIS A 366 -24.21 -1.41 23.10
N ALA A 367 -24.13 -1.70 24.41
CA ALA A 367 -25.08 -1.20 25.40
C ALA A 367 -25.06 0.34 25.51
N ALA A 368 -23.87 0.96 25.45
CA ALA A 368 -23.72 2.42 25.47
C ALA A 368 -24.31 3.09 24.21
N MET A 369 -24.15 2.46 23.05
CA MET A 369 -24.73 2.93 21.77
C MET A 369 -26.26 2.81 21.78
N LEU A 370 -26.82 1.71 22.30
CA LEU A 370 -28.27 1.56 22.50
C LEU A 370 -28.84 2.63 23.45
N ALA A 371 -28.15 2.94 24.54
CA ALA A 371 -28.55 4.00 25.46
C ALA A 371 -28.47 5.40 24.81
N LEU A 372 -27.51 5.62 23.91
CA LEU A 372 -27.38 6.85 23.13
C LEU A 372 -28.50 7.02 22.11
N ASP A 373 -28.86 5.95 21.38
CA ASP A 373 -29.99 5.94 20.45
C ASP A 373 -31.32 6.23 21.21
N ALA A 374 -31.55 5.55 22.35
CA ALA A 374 -32.74 5.78 23.17
C ALA A 374 -32.83 7.22 23.69
N PHE A 375 -31.72 7.82 24.13
CA PHE A 375 -31.67 9.24 24.48
C PHE A 375 -31.99 10.15 23.29
N GLN A 376 -31.47 9.83 22.10
CA GLN A 376 -31.72 10.60 20.88
C GLN A 376 -33.19 10.54 20.46
N GLU A 377 -33.86 9.40 20.61
CA GLU A 377 -35.30 9.27 20.34
C GLU A 377 -36.16 9.97 21.41
N GLN A 378 -35.80 9.88 22.69
CA GLN A 378 -36.53 10.54 23.79
C GLN A 378 -36.40 12.08 23.77
N HIS A 379 -35.22 12.62 23.45
CA HIS A 379 -34.92 14.05 23.56
C HIS A 379 -34.72 14.76 22.23
N ASN A 380 -34.79 14.05 21.09
CA ASN A 380 -34.61 14.58 19.73
C ASN A 380 -33.24 15.28 19.52
N ARG A 381 -32.22 14.91 20.30
CA ARG A 381 -30.86 15.48 20.29
C ARG A 381 -29.85 14.49 20.87
N LEU A 382 -28.56 14.70 20.62
CA LEU A 382 -27.48 14.01 21.34
C LEU A 382 -27.24 14.63 22.74
N PRO A 383 -26.56 13.92 23.67
CA PRO A 383 -26.13 14.47 24.95
C PRO A 383 -25.23 15.70 24.81
N ASN A 384 -25.22 16.56 25.84
CA ASN A 384 -24.39 17.77 25.82
C ASN A 384 -22.93 17.45 26.17
N ILE A 385 -22.00 18.04 25.42
CA ILE A 385 -20.56 17.98 25.68
C ILE A 385 -20.27 18.50 27.12
N GLY A 386 -19.51 17.73 27.89
CA GLY A 386 -19.03 18.12 29.23
C GLY A 386 -20.05 18.08 30.38
N VAL A 387 -21.28 17.59 30.19
CA VAL A 387 -22.34 17.62 31.23
C VAL A 387 -22.72 16.22 31.73
N CYS A 388 -22.10 15.79 32.84
CA CYS A 388 -22.39 14.50 33.50
C CYS A 388 -23.88 14.30 33.84
N VAL A 389 -24.61 15.39 34.15
CA VAL A 389 -26.03 15.37 34.54
C VAL A 389 -26.91 14.74 33.45
N CYS A 390 -26.58 14.88 32.16
CA CYS A 390 -27.34 14.26 31.08
C CYS A 390 -27.19 12.73 31.05
N VAL A 391 -26.01 12.20 31.38
CA VAL A 391 -25.72 10.75 31.32
C VAL A 391 -26.35 10.01 32.49
N CYS A 392 -26.41 10.65 33.67
CA CYS A 392 -27.01 10.06 34.88
C CYS A 392 -28.45 9.58 34.64
N VAL A 393 -29.25 10.35 33.89
CA VAL A 393 -30.66 10.02 33.61
C VAL A 393 -30.80 8.74 32.78
N CYS A 394 -29.89 8.49 31.84
CA CYS A 394 -29.91 7.28 31.01
C CYS A 394 -29.57 6.02 31.82
N VAL A 395 -28.51 6.09 32.63
CA VAL A 395 -27.98 4.93 33.38
C VAL A 395 -28.91 4.52 34.53
N CYS A 396 -29.72 5.45 35.06
CA CYS A 396 -30.73 5.15 36.09
C CYS A 396 -31.79 4.10 35.71
N VAL A 397 -31.95 3.77 34.42
CA VAL A 397 -32.91 2.74 33.97
C VAL A 397 -32.34 1.33 34.09
N CYS A 398 -31.02 1.15 33.88
CA CYS A 398 -30.37 -0.16 33.79
C CYS A 398 -28.98 -0.16 34.46
N VAL A 399 -28.95 -0.43 35.77
CA VAL A 399 -27.74 -0.66 36.61
C VAL A 399 -26.79 0.54 36.76
N CYS A 400 -26.60 0.99 37.99
CA CYS A 400 -25.81 2.19 38.31
C CYS A 400 -24.28 1.99 38.16
N VAL A 401 -23.75 2.19 36.95
CA VAL A 401 -22.30 2.28 36.69
C VAL A 401 -21.88 3.75 36.60
N CYS A 402 -21.36 4.29 37.71
CA CYS A 402 -20.94 5.69 37.80
C CYS A 402 -19.54 5.91 37.20
N VAL A 403 -19.44 6.16 35.90
CA VAL A 403 -18.17 6.53 35.24
C VAL A 403 -17.82 7.99 35.55
N CYS A 404 -17.06 8.22 36.61
CA CYS A 404 -16.63 9.54 37.07
C CYS A 404 -15.51 10.14 36.18
N VAL A 405 -15.86 10.60 34.98
CA VAL A 405 -14.99 11.47 34.18
C VAL A 405 -14.94 12.86 34.81
N CYS A 406 -13.75 13.43 34.99
CA CYS A 406 -13.58 14.77 35.56
C CYS A 406 -14.28 15.85 34.73
N VAL A 407 -14.85 16.86 35.40
CA VAL A 407 -15.61 17.95 34.75
C VAL A 407 -14.67 18.96 34.10
N CYS A 408 -14.05 18.56 32.99
CA CYS A 408 -13.49 19.48 32.00
C CYS A 408 -14.66 20.16 31.27
N VAL A 409 -14.87 21.45 31.52
CA VAL A 409 -15.89 22.24 30.84
C VAL A 409 -15.43 22.52 29.40
N CYS A 410 -15.61 21.56 28.51
CA CYS A 410 -15.33 21.67 27.09
C CYS A 410 -16.35 22.60 26.41
N VAL A 411 -16.13 23.91 26.54
CA VAL A 411 -16.93 24.94 25.88
C VAL A 411 -16.72 24.86 24.36
N CYS A 412 -17.81 24.66 23.62
CA CYS A 412 -17.80 24.78 22.17
C CYS A 412 -17.44 26.22 21.76
N ARG A 413 -16.48 26.38 20.85
CA ARG A 413 -15.96 27.70 20.41
C ARG A 413 -16.60 28.18 19.10
N GLY A 414 -17.35 27.33 18.42
CA GLY A 414 -17.79 27.55 17.05
C GLY A 414 -16.66 27.38 16.03
N ASP A 415 -15.59 26.66 16.39
CA ASP A 415 -14.43 26.39 15.53
C ASP A 415 -14.45 24.94 14.98
N ARG A 416 -13.62 24.66 13.98
CA ARG A 416 -13.59 23.34 13.33
C ARG A 416 -13.15 22.20 14.24
N TYR A 417 -12.51 22.47 15.38
CA TYR A 417 -11.99 21.46 16.28
C TYR A 417 -12.96 21.10 17.42
N ASP A 418 -14.18 21.67 17.48
CA ASP A 418 -15.12 21.40 18.57
C ASP A 418 -15.47 19.91 18.76
N GLY A 419 -15.61 19.14 17.67
CA GLY A 419 -15.82 17.68 17.76
C GLY A 419 -14.62 16.91 18.31
N LEU A 420 -13.39 17.37 18.02
CA LEU A 420 -12.15 16.80 18.56
C LEU A 420 -11.97 17.19 20.04
N ARG A 421 -12.14 18.48 20.34
CA ARG A 421 -12.12 19.08 21.69
C ARG A 421 -13.11 18.42 22.65
N ALA A 422 -14.28 17.98 22.16
CA ALA A 422 -15.24 17.21 22.93
C ALA A 422 -14.68 15.84 23.39
N CYS A 423 -13.72 15.26 22.66
CA CYS A 423 -13.14 13.95 22.93
C CYS A 423 -11.82 14.04 23.72
N ILE A 424 -10.91 14.96 23.36
CA ILE A 424 -9.54 15.04 23.91
C ILE A 424 -9.27 16.30 24.76
N GLY A 425 -10.21 17.25 24.80
CA GLY A 425 -10.07 18.51 25.53
C GLY A 425 -9.20 19.56 24.84
N GLU A 426 -9.45 20.84 25.16
CA GLU A 426 -8.73 21.99 24.58
C GLU A 426 -7.20 21.89 24.77
N THR A 427 -6.73 21.44 25.94
CA THR A 427 -5.29 21.30 26.23
C THR A 427 -4.61 20.38 25.22
N MET A 428 -5.21 19.24 24.90
CA MET A 428 -4.62 18.28 23.95
C MET A 428 -4.63 18.82 22.53
N CYS A 429 -5.71 19.51 22.10
CA CYS A 429 -5.72 20.24 20.83
C CYS A 429 -4.58 21.26 20.77
N LEU A 430 -4.36 22.04 21.83
CA LEU A 430 -3.29 23.03 21.88
C LEU A 430 -1.89 22.40 21.86
N GLU A 431 -1.68 21.19 22.39
CA GLU A 431 -0.41 20.47 22.21
C GLU A 431 -0.25 19.93 20.77
N LEU A 432 -1.29 19.36 20.16
CA LEU A 432 -1.30 18.96 18.74
C LEU A 432 -0.91 20.13 17.82
N HIS A 433 -1.44 21.33 18.09
CA HIS A 433 -1.13 22.54 17.34
C HIS A 433 0.36 22.93 17.43
N LYS A 434 1.07 22.60 18.51
CA LYS A 434 2.49 22.96 18.72
C LYS A 434 3.49 22.00 18.07
N LEU A 435 3.04 20.82 17.62
CA LEU A 435 3.95 19.75 17.22
C LEU A 435 4.83 20.08 16.03
N ARG A 436 6.09 19.64 16.10
CA ARG A 436 6.98 19.46 14.96
C ARG A 436 7.06 17.99 14.60
N VAL A 437 6.46 17.63 13.47
CA VAL A 437 6.40 16.25 12.94
C VAL A 437 7.28 16.16 11.71
N PHE A 438 8.09 15.11 11.63
CA PHE A 438 8.77 14.71 10.39
C PHE A 438 8.10 13.47 9.81
N MET A 439 7.49 13.59 8.63
CA MET A 439 6.86 12.47 7.93
C MET A 439 7.71 12.01 6.75
N VAL A 440 8.14 10.75 6.77
CA VAL A 440 8.98 10.15 5.73
C VAL A 440 8.12 9.33 4.78
N GLY A 441 7.92 9.83 3.56
CA GLY A 441 7.06 9.26 2.52
C GLY A 441 5.74 10.01 2.36
N CYS A 442 5.39 10.37 1.13
CA CYS A 442 4.12 10.99 0.73
C CYS A 442 3.33 10.05 -0.21
N GLY A 443 3.53 8.74 -0.02
CA GLY A 443 2.81 7.67 -0.71
C GLY A 443 1.37 7.50 -0.20
N ALA A 444 0.87 6.24 -0.22
CA ALA A 444 -0.51 5.94 0.15
C ALA A 444 -0.81 6.34 1.61
N ILE A 445 -0.02 5.81 2.55
CA ILE A 445 -0.13 6.12 3.98
C ILE A 445 0.11 7.61 4.23
N GLY A 446 1.09 8.23 3.56
CA GLY A 446 1.42 9.65 3.72
C GLY A 446 0.29 10.60 3.29
N CYS A 447 -0.49 10.23 2.26
CA CYS A 447 -1.70 10.99 1.88
C CYS A 447 -2.79 10.96 2.96
N GLU A 448 -3.03 9.79 3.56
CA GLU A 448 -4.03 9.62 4.63
C GLU A 448 -3.55 10.23 5.95
N MET A 449 -2.25 10.17 6.27
CA MET A 449 -1.67 10.84 7.44
C MET A 449 -1.71 12.36 7.31
N LEU A 450 -1.39 12.94 6.15
CA LEU A 450 -1.53 14.39 5.92
C LEU A 450 -2.97 14.87 6.02
N LYS A 451 -3.94 14.08 5.54
CA LYS A 451 -5.37 14.31 5.77
C LYS A 451 -5.69 14.32 7.26
N ASN A 452 -5.23 13.32 8.01
CA ASN A 452 -5.50 13.23 9.45
C ASN A 452 -4.83 14.38 10.23
N PHE A 453 -3.59 14.77 9.89
CA PHE A 453 -2.92 15.94 10.45
C PHE A 453 -3.70 17.23 10.23
N ALA A 454 -4.32 17.40 9.06
CA ALA A 454 -5.15 18.56 8.72
C ALA A 454 -6.47 18.64 9.50
N LEU A 455 -7.05 17.49 9.87
CA LEU A 455 -8.26 17.38 10.67
C LEU A 455 -7.96 17.51 12.17
N LEU A 456 -6.86 16.90 12.63
CA LEU A 456 -6.36 16.97 14.02
C LEU A 456 -5.73 18.31 14.40
N GLY A 457 -5.44 19.19 13.43
CA GLY A 457 -4.79 20.47 13.68
C GLY A 457 -3.31 20.34 14.06
N VAL A 458 -2.58 19.38 13.50
CA VAL A 458 -1.15 19.20 13.78
C VAL A 458 -0.34 20.37 13.17
N GLY A 459 0.46 21.04 14.00
CA GLY A 459 1.46 22.02 13.55
C GLY A 459 0.96 23.44 13.22
N LEU A 460 -0.25 23.83 13.66
CA LEU A 460 -0.86 25.14 13.40
C LEU A 460 -0.21 26.32 14.16
N ALA A 461 0.54 26.06 15.24
CA ALA A 461 1.10 27.11 16.08
C ALA A 461 2.24 27.84 15.35
N LYS A 462 1.97 29.06 14.85
CA LYS A 462 2.88 29.86 14.00
C LYS A 462 4.28 30.16 14.56
N SER A 463 4.54 29.87 15.83
CA SER A 463 5.85 30.01 16.48
C SER A 463 6.55 28.68 16.76
N SER A 464 5.84 27.55 16.78
CA SER A 464 6.38 26.26 17.25
C SER A 464 5.96 25.03 16.44
N GLY A 465 4.78 25.02 15.82
CA GLY A 465 4.26 23.89 15.04
C GLY A 465 4.82 23.85 13.61
N GLU A 466 5.00 22.65 13.07
CA GLU A 466 5.58 22.39 11.74
C GLU A 466 5.32 20.94 11.30
N VAL A 467 4.95 20.71 10.04
CA VAL A 467 4.88 19.36 9.46
C VAL A 467 5.86 19.29 8.29
N CYS A 468 7.08 18.83 8.56
CA CYS A 468 8.09 18.58 7.53
C CYS A 468 7.80 17.22 6.88
N VAL A 469 7.66 17.19 5.56
CA VAL A 469 7.40 15.98 4.77
C VAL A 469 8.45 15.80 3.69
N THR A 470 8.87 14.55 3.44
CA THR A 470 9.84 14.27 2.36
C THR A 470 9.47 13.04 1.56
N ASP A 471 9.58 13.16 0.24
CA ASP A 471 9.39 12.06 -0.71
C ASP A 471 10.19 12.39 -2.00
N PRO A 472 11.11 11.52 -2.46
CA PRO A 472 11.90 11.76 -3.66
C PRO A 472 11.15 11.45 -4.98
N ASP A 473 9.98 10.80 -4.91
CA ASP A 473 9.31 10.26 -6.09
C ASP A 473 8.41 11.28 -6.81
N LEU A 474 8.15 10.99 -8.09
CA LEU A 474 7.11 11.63 -8.88
C LEU A 474 5.80 10.83 -8.82
N ILE A 475 4.69 11.49 -9.11
CA ILE A 475 3.33 10.89 -9.13
C ILE A 475 3.14 10.09 -10.43
N GLU A 476 2.86 8.78 -10.30
CA GLU A 476 2.51 7.89 -11.42
C GLU A 476 0.98 7.79 -11.59
N LYS A 477 0.51 7.37 -12.78
CA LYS A 477 -0.91 7.00 -12.99
C LYS A 477 -1.36 5.85 -12.08
N SER A 478 -0.45 4.91 -11.75
CA SER A 478 -0.67 3.78 -10.85
C SER A 478 -1.01 4.19 -9.40
N ASN A 479 -0.70 5.44 -9.02
CA ASN A 479 -0.74 5.91 -7.64
C ASN A 479 -2.13 6.40 -7.24
N LEU A 480 -2.90 6.93 -8.20
CA LEU A 480 -4.11 7.71 -7.97
C LEU A 480 -5.23 6.91 -7.26
N ASN A 481 -5.26 5.58 -7.39
CA ASN A 481 -6.27 4.71 -6.73
C ASN A 481 -6.19 4.68 -5.19
N ARG A 482 -5.11 5.19 -4.59
CA ARG A 482 -4.86 5.14 -3.13
C ARG A 482 -4.06 6.34 -2.59
N GLN A 483 -3.77 7.33 -3.43
CA GLN A 483 -3.07 8.56 -3.08
C GLN A 483 -3.98 9.73 -3.40
N PHE A 484 -5.07 9.84 -2.65
CA PHE A 484 -6.26 10.63 -2.99
C PHE A 484 -6.04 12.15 -2.99
N LEU A 485 -4.90 12.64 -2.48
CA LEU A 485 -4.47 14.04 -2.61
C LEU A 485 -4.03 14.38 -4.05
N PHE A 486 -3.75 13.37 -4.88
CA PHE A 486 -3.28 13.54 -6.26
C PHE A 486 -4.41 13.44 -7.28
N ARG A 487 -4.10 13.85 -8.52
CA ARG A 487 -5.01 13.92 -9.67
C ARG A 487 -4.26 13.59 -10.95
N SER A 488 -4.96 13.28 -12.04
CA SER A 488 -4.37 13.06 -13.37
C SER A 488 -3.47 14.23 -13.83
N GLN A 489 -3.86 15.47 -13.54
CA GLN A 489 -3.07 16.68 -13.82
C GLN A 489 -1.82 16.89 -12.93
N HIS A 490 -1.57 15.97 -11.98
CA HIS A 490 -0.38 15.97 -11.12
C HIS A 490 0.63 14.88 -11.49
N ILE A 491 0.34 14.04 -12.49
CA ILE A 491 1.28 13.02 -12.99
C ILE A 491 2.61 13.69 -13.40
N GLN A 492 3.74 13.05 -13.09
CA GLN A 492 5.12 13.57 -13.22
C GLN A 492 5.46 14.80 -12.35
N LYS A 493 4.59 15.25 -11.42
CA LYS A 493 4.97 16.21 -10.37
C LYS A 493 5.48 15.48 -9.12
N PRO A 494 6.32 16.09 -8.27
CA PRO A 494 6.80 15.43 -7.05
C PRO A 494 5.68 15.20 -6.03
N LYS A 495 5.73 14.08 -5.32
CA LYS A 495 4.68 13.69 -4.36
C LYS A 495 4.56 14.68 -3.19
N SER A 496 5.67 14.99 -2.50
CA SER A 496 5.67 15.79 -1.27
C SER A 496 5.14 17.22 -1.47
N THR A 497 5.67 17.96 -2.44
CA THR A 497 5.24 19.33 -2.73
C THR A 497 3.79 19.39 -3.21
N THR A 498 3.35 18.40 -3.99
CA THR A 498 1.94 18.30 -4.41
C THR A 498 1.02 17.95 -3.24
N ALA A 499 1.45 17.07 -2.32
CA ALA A 499 0.69 16.66 -1.15
C ALA A 499 0.52 17.81 -0.16
N ALA A 500 1.59 18.59 0.10
CA ALA A 500 1.51 19.81 0.91
C ALA A 500 0.49 20.81 0.35
N VAL A 501 0.55 21.12 -0.95
CA VAL A 501 -0.41 22.03 -1.62
C VAL A 501 -1.84 21.48 -1.64
N ALA A 502 -2.03 20.15 -1.65
CA ALA A 502 -3.35 19.55 -1.51
C ALA A 502 -3.87 19.63 -0.06
N THR A 503 -3.00 19.42 0.92
CA THR A 503 -3.32 19.44 2.36
C THR A 503 -3.70 20.85 2.83
N LEU A 504 -3.01 21.89 2.34
CA LEU A 504 -3.36 23.29 2.58
C LEU A 504 -4.76 23.68 2.07
N LYS A 505 -5.37 22.91 1.16
CA LYS A 505 -6.78 23.10 0.76
C LYS A 505 -7.75 22.51 1.79
N ILE A 506 -7.33 21.53 2.59
CA ILE A 506 -8.12 20.93 3.68
C ILE A 506 -8.05 21.82 4.92
N ASN A 507 -6.85 22.31 5.25
CA ASN A 507 -6.60 23.22 6.36
C ASN A 507 -5.57 24.30 5.97
N PRO A 508 -6.02 25.52 5.62
CA PRO A 508 -5.14 26.63 5.24
C PRO A 508 -4.26 27.18 6.37
N GLU A 509 -4.49 26.79 7.62
CA GLU A 509 -3.70 27.23 8.78
C GLU A 509 -2.46 26.35 9.05
N MET A 510 -2.32 25.22 8.34
CA MET A 510 -1.17 24.34 8.50
C MET A 510 0.14 24.94 7.97
N GLN A 511 1.24 24.57 8.62
CA GLN A 511 2.59 24.83 8.17
C GLN A 511 3.19 23.51 7.69
N VAL A 512 3.25 23.31 6.37
CA VAL A 512 3.78 22.07 5.77
C VAL A 512 5.01 22.42 4.93
N ASP A 513 6.18 21.93 5.36
CA ASP A 513 7.44 22.05 4.62
C ASP A 513 7.67 20.77 3.81
N ALA A 514 8.13 20.88 2.56
CA ALA A 514 8.05 19.81 1.57
C ALA A 514 9.38 19.58 0.83
N HIS A 515 10.13 18.60 1.32
CA HIS A 515 11.44 18.20 0.79
C HIS A 515 11.33 17.12 -0.31
N LEU A 516 12.39 16.99 -1.11
CA LEU A 516 12.53 16.03 -2.22
C LEU A 516 13.62 14.98 -1.96
N ASN A 517 14.05 14.84 -0.71
CA ASN A 517 15.27 14.14 -0.35
C ASN A 517 14.95 12.71 0.10
N LYS A 518 15.55 11.69 -0.53
CA LYS A 518 15.53 10.33 0.03
C LYS A 518 16.24 10.36 1.38
N VAL A 519 15.56 9.88 2.43
CA VAL A 519 16.14 9.78 3.78
C VAL A 519 17.08 8.57 3.82
N CYS A 520 18.39 8.84 3.87
CA CYS A 520 19.46 7.86 3.86
C CYS A 520 20.77 8.51 4.37
N PRO A 521 21.88 7.77 4.57
CA PRO A 521 23.13 8.35 5.05
C PRO A 521 23.69 9.49 4.19
N ALA A 522 23.41 9.48 2.88
CA ALA A 522 23.84 10.55 1.96
C ALA A 522 23.08 11.89 2.16
N THR A 523 21.99 11.90 2.94
CA THR A 523 21.22 13.12 3.26
C THR A 523 21.28 13.54 4.73
N GLU A 524 22.17 12.92 5.54
CA GLU A 524 22.46 13.33 6.92
C GLU A 524 22.91 14.79 7.05
N GLY A 525 23.51 15.38 6.00
CA GLY A 525 23.83 16.82 6.00
C GLY A 525 22.59 17.71 6.15
N VAL A 526 21.43 17.27 5.64
CA VAL A 526 20.12 17.92 5.83
C VAL A 526 19.46 17.40 7.11
N TYR A 527 19.36 16.08 7.25
CA TYR A 527 18.67 15.38 8.35
C TYR A 527 19.63 15.03 9.51
N ASN A 528 20.42 16.03 9.90
CA ASN A 528 21.40 15.96 10.98
C ASN A 528 20.73 15.96 12.36
N ASP A 529 21.50 15.75 13.43
CA ASP A 529 20.98 15.71 14.80
C ASP A 529 20.39 17.06 15.25
N LEU A 530 20.81 18.20 14.67
CA LEU A 530 20.19 19.49 14.94
C LEU A 530 18.77 19.59 14.33
N PHE A 531 18.53 19.00 13.14
CA PHE A 531 17.18 18.83 12.59
C PHE A 531 16.33 17.95 13.52
N TYR A 532 16.80 16.75 13.83
CA TYR A 532 16.06 15.82 14.69
C TYR A 532 15.78 16.39 16.09
N SER A 533 16.72 17.13 16.69
CA SER A 533 16.57 17.71 18.04
C SER A 533 15.29 18.56 18.20
N ARG A 534 14.87 19.25 17.13
CA ARG A 534 13.72 20.16 17.08
C ARG A 534 12.38 19.42 16.91
N LEU A 535 12.40 18.16 16.48
CA LEU A 535 11.19 17.37 16.27
C LEU A 535 10.59 16.92 17.61
N HIS A 536 9.28 16.73 17.64
CA HIS A 536 8.59 16.07 18.74
C HIS A 536 8.50 14.56 18.48
N LEU A 537 8.09 14.19 17.26
CA LEU A 537 7.96 12.79 16.80
C LEU A 537 8.22 12.65 15.30
N VAL A 538 8.45 11.42 14.86
CA VAL A 538 8.64 11.00 13.47
C VAL A 538 7.50 10.04 13.07
N VAL A 539 7.04 10.13 11.83
CA VAL A 539 6.03 9.21 11.27
C VAL A 539 6.55 8.64 9.95
N THR A 540 6.47 7.32 9.77
CA THR A 540 6.91 6.64 8.56
C THR A 540 5.73 6.17 7.71
N ALA A 541 5.79 6.49 6.42
CA ALA A 541 4.84 6.11 5.38
C ALA A 541 5.56 5.39 4.23
N LEU A 542 6.48 4.50 4.61
CA LEU A 542 7.48 3.87 3.76
C LEU A 542 6.99 2.56 3.11
N ASP A 543 7.59 2.19 1.98
CA ASP A 543 7.26 0.96 1.22
C ASP A 543 8.33 -0.13 1.31
N ASN A 544 9.45 0.13 1.99
CA ASN A 544 10.60 -0.77 2.11
C ASN A 544 11.16 -0.82 3.54
N VAL A 545 11.80 -1.94 3.90
CA VAL A 545 12.32 -2.20 5.26
C VAL A 545 13.65 -1.48 5.54
N GLU A 546 14.50 -1.30 4.53
CA GLU A 546 15.79 -0.61 4.66
C GLU A 546 15.61 0.82 5.19
N ALA A 547 14.70 1.60 4.57
CA ALA A 547 14.41 2.96 5.01
C ALA A 547 13.78 3.01 6.42
N ARG A 548 12.93 2.03 6.79
CA ARG A 548 12.37 1.95 8.15
C ARG A 548 13.48 1.78 9.19
N ARG A 549 14.35 0.78 8.99
CA ARG A 549 15.48 0.49 9.88
C ARG A 549 16.45 1.66 10.00
N TYR A 550 16.67 2.42 8.91
CA TYR A 550 17.47 3.63 8.95
C TYR A 550 16.78 4.77 9.74
N VAL A 551 15.48 5.02 9.51
CA VAL A 551 14.73 6.05 10.25
C VAL A 551 14.63 5.70 11.74
N ASP A 552 14.37 4.44 12.10
CA ASP A 552 14.37 3.96 13.49
C ASP A 552 15.72 4.22 14.18
N SER A 553 16.84 3.87 13.54
CA SER A 553 18.19 4.14 14.06
C SER A 553 18.44 5.64 14.31
N ARG A 554 17.96 6.53 13.41
CA ARG A 554 18.04 7.99 13.59
C ARG A 554 17.11 8.51 14.69
N SER A 555 15.92 7.92 14.85
CA SER A 555 14.97 8.24 15.94
C SER A 555 15.49 7.79 17.31
N VAL A 556 16.05 6.58 17.43
CA VAL A 556 16.66 6.06 18.66
C VAL A 556 17.85 6.92 19.10
N SER A 557 18.80 7.18 18.19
CA SER A 557 20.00 8.01 18.48
C SER A 557 19.68 9.46 18.87
N ASN A 558 18.51 9.98 18.47
CA ASN A 558 18.01 11.31 18.82
C ASN A 558 16.91 11.32 19.90
N GLN A 559 16.59 10.17 20.49
CA GLN A 559 15.54 9.98 21.50
C GLN A 559 14.17 10.57 21.07
N LYS A 560 13.72 10.24 19.85
CA LYS A 560 12.43 10.68 19.29
C LYS A 560 11.47 9.50 19.13
N ALA A 561 10.19 9.74 19.40
CA ALA A 561 9.14 8.76 19.14
C ALA A 561 8.97 8.55 17.63
N LEU A 562 8.70 7.31 17.25
CA LEU A 562 8.47 6.87 15.88
C LEU A 562 7.14 6.13 15.81
N LEU A 563 6.29 6.53 14.87
CA LEU A 563 5.06 5.82 14.53
C LEU A 563 5.24 5.18 13.15
N ASP A 564 5.35 3.85 13.09
CA ASP A 564 5.41 3.10 11.83
C ASP A 564 4.06 2.45 11.50
N SER A 565 3.84 2.21 10.21
CA SER A 565 2.74 1.41 9.71
C SER A 565 3.07 0.83 8.34
N GLY A 566 2.49 -0.32 8.03
CA GLY A 566 2.67 -1.01 6.75
C GLY A 566 1.39 -1.67 6.27
N THR A 567 1.24 -1.80 4.94
CA THR A 567 0.09 -2.47 4.31
C THR A 567 0.52 -3.44 3.20
N MET A 568 -0.20 -4.55 3.07
CA MET A 568 -0.02 -5.54 2.00
C MET A 568 -1.38 -6.11 1.61
N GLY A 569 -1.92 -5.64 0.49
CA GLY A 569 -3.29 -5.94 0.07
C GLY A 569 -4.31 -5.47 1.11
N THR A 570 -5.10 -6.40 1.65
CA THR A 570 -6.06 -6.19 2.75
C THR A 570 -5.42 -6.16 4.14
N LYS A 571 -4.16 -6.57 4.27
CA LYS A 571 -3.42 -6.66 5.55
C LYS A 571 -2.82 -5.31 5.92
N GLY A 572 -2.82 -4.99 7.21
CA GLY A 572 -2.17 -3.79 7.73
C GLY A 572 -1.64 -4.00 9.15
N HIS A 573 -0.61 -3.23 9.51
CA HIS A 573 -0.11 -3.15 10.87
C HIS A 573 0.30 -1.72 11.26
N THR A 574 0.35 -1.45 12.57
CA THR A 574 0.90 -0.23 13.17
C THR A 574 1.82 -0.58 14.33
N GLU A 575 2.98 0.07 14.41
CA GLU A 575 4.00 -0.18 15.43
C GLU A 575 4.43 1.14 16.07
N ILE A 576 4.35 1.21 17.41
CA ILE A 576 4.43 2.45 18.18
C ILE A 576 5.67 2.43 19.07
N ILE A 577 6.65 3.28 18.74
CA ILE A 577 7.99 3.26 19.33
C ILE A 577 8.20 4.53 20.14
N VAL A 578 8.28 4.40 21.47
CA VAL A 578 8.27 5.52 22.42
C VAL A 578 9.55 5.50 23.30
N PRO A 579 10.34 6.61 23.33
CA PRO A 579 11.62 6.64 24.01
C PRO A 579 11.56 6.24 25.49
N ASN A 580 12.46 5.34 25.87
CA ASN A 580 12.60 4.79 27.24
C ASN A 580 11.43 3.93 27.75
N LEU A 581 10.38 3.70 26.94
CA LEU A 581 9.24 2.86 27.29
C LEU A 581 9.24 1.54 26.49
N THR A 582 9.28 1.62 25.17
CA THR A 582 9.22 0.46 24.27
C THR A 582 10.59 0.07 23.76
N GLU A 583 10.69 -1.11 23.14
CA GLU A 583 11.75 -1.40 22.17
C GLU A 583 11.64 -0.52 20.90
N SER A 584 12.56 -0.72 19.94
CA SER A 584 12.55 -0.05 18.62
C SER A 584 12.42 -1.05 17.47
N TYR A 585 12.08 -0.59 16.26
CA TYR A 585 11.81 -1.44 15.09
C TYR A 585 12.97 -2.41 14.76
N ASN A 586 14.22 -1.98 14.98
CA ASN A 586 15.41 -2.82 14.78
C ASN A 586 15.61 -3.94 15.83
N SER A 587 14.77 -4.02 16.87
CA SER A 587 14.89 -5.03 17.95
C SER A 587 14.46 -6.41 17.46
N HIS A 588 13.48 -6.46 16.55
CA HIS A 588 13.03 -7.69 15.89
C HIS A 588 13.68 -7.89 14.53
N ARG A 589 13.45 -9.07 13.96
CA ARG A 589 13.82 -9.39 12.58
C ARG A 589 12.61 -9.99 11.86
N ASP A 590 12.09 -9.23 10.91
CA ASP A 590 11.19 -9.74 9.88
C ASP A 590 11.81 -10.97 9.19
N PRO A 591 11.01 -11.94 8.74
CA PRO A 591 11.46 -12.95 7.80
C PRO A 591 12.12 -12.28 6.57
N PRO A 592 13.30 -12.75 6.12
CA PRO A 592 13.92 -12.23 4.91
C PRO A 592 13.07 -12.55 3.67
N GLU A 593 13.21 -11.77 2.60
CA GLU A 593 12.65 -12.14 1.29
C GLU A 593 13.25 -13.50 0.84
N GLU A 594 12.42 -14.41 0.32
CA GLU A 594 12.87 -15.69 -0.22
C GLU A 594 13.66 -15.48 -1.52
N GLU A 595 14.99 -15.36 -1.41
CA GLU A 595 15.87 -15.32 -2.59
C GLU A 595 15.87 -16.67 -3.33
N ILE A 596 15.41 -16.66 -4.59
CA ILE A 596 15.40 -17.85 -5.45
C ILE A 596 16.86 -18.28 -5.73
N PRO A 597 17.28 -19.51 -5.38
CA PRO A 597 18.67 -19.93 -5.54
C PRO A 597 19.19 -19.78 -6.98
N PHE A 598 20.41 -19.27 -7.13
CA PHE A 598 20.99 -18.97 -8.44
C PHE A 598 21.05 -20.19 -9.38
N CYS A 599 21.24 -21.40 -8.84
CA CYS A 599 21.19 -22.65 -9.62
C CYS A 599 19.80 -22.93 -10.21
N THR A 600 18.74 -22.68 -9.44
CA THR A 600 17.33 -22.76 -9.83
C THR A 600 17.05 -21.78 -10.97
N LEU A 601 17.33 -20.49 -10.79
CA LEU A 601 17.16 -19.47 -11.85
C LEU A 601 17.94 -19.84 -13.12
N LYS A 602 19.22 -20.21 -12.98
CA LYS A 602 20.15 -20.48 -14.09
C LYS A 602 19.77 -21.72 -14.91
N SER A 603 19.40 -22.82 -14.26
CA SER A 603 19.35 -24.16 -14.86
C SER A 603 18.11 -25.00 -14.53
N PHE A 604 17.42 -24.75 -13.42
CA PHE A 604 16.34 -25.62 -12.91
C PHE A 604 15.13 -24.82 -12.38
N PRO A 605 14.45 -24.00 -13.20
CA PRO A 605 13.16 -23.43 -12.83
C PRO A 605 12.12 -24.55 -12.65
N ALA A 606 11.08 -24.26 -11.87
CA ALA A 606 10.10 -25.25 -11.41
C ALA A 606 8.68 -24.67 -11.41
N VAL A 607 8.58 -23.40 -11.02
CA VAL A 607 7.39 -22.54 -11.07
C VAL A 607 7.69 -21.28 -11.91
N ILE A 608 6.65 -20.56 -12.32
CA ILE A 608 6.70 -19.44 -13.28
C ILE A 608 7.47 -18.22 -12.74
N GLU A 609 7.51 -18.04 -11.42
CA GLU A 609 8.28 -17.00 -10.72
C GLU A 609 9.79 -17.13 -11.03
N HIS A 610 10.29 -18.37 -11.16
CA HIS A 610 11.70 -18.64 -11.49
C HIS A 610 12.05 -18.22 -12.94
N THR A 611 11.11 -18.27 -13.87
CA THR A 611 11.35 -17.88 -15.27
C THR A 611 11.16 -16.38 -15.47
N ILE A 612 10.24 -15.74 -14.73
CA ILE A 612 10.04 -14.29 -14.72
C ILE A 612 11.27 -13.59 -14.14
N GLN A 613 11.77 -14.02 -12.98
CA GLN A 613 13.00 -13.44 -12.40
C GLN A 613 14.20 -13.67 -13.33
N TRP A 614 14.35 -14.87 -13.90
CA TRP A 614 15.39 -15.12 -14.91
C TRP A 614 15.26 -14.19 -16.12
N ALA A 615 14.05 -13.86 -16.57
CA ALA A 615 13.83 -12.96 -17.70
C ALA A 615 14.21 -11.51 -17.33
N ARG A 616 13.83 -11.04 -16.14
CA ARG A 616 14.29 -9.76 -15.58
C ARG A 616 15.82 -9.68 -15.50
N ASP A 617 16.48 -10.69 -14.95
CA ASP A 617 17.95 -10.78 -14.94
C ASP A 617 18.55 -10.70 -16.37
N LYS A 618 17.86 -11.22 -17.40
CA LYS A 618 18.35 -11.12 -18.79
C LYS A 618 18.15 -9.71 -19.35
N PHE A 619 17.06 -9.03 -19.00
CA PHE A 619 16.83 -7.63 -19.33
C PHE A 619 17.93 -6.75 -18.72
N GLU A 620 18.08 -6.75 -17.39
CA GLU A 620 19.04 -5.90 -16.67
C GLU A 620 20.48 -6.20 -17.12
N SER A 621 20.84 -7.47 -17.26
CA SER A 621 22.16 -7.84 -17.78
C SER A 621 22.39 -7.35 -19.21
N ALA A 622 21.38 -7.35 -20.08
CA ALA A 622 21.52 -6.94 -21.47
C ALA A 622 21.54 -5.41 -21.66
N PHE A 623 20.59 -4.71 -21.05
CA PHE A 623 20.27 -3.32 -21.37
C PHE A 623 20.66 -2.31 -20.27
N ALA A 624 20.89 -2.75 -19.02
CA ALA A 624 21.39 -1.89 -17.95
C ALA A 624 22.89 -2.10 -17.69
N HIS A 625 23.29 -3.30 -17.25
CA HIS A 625 24.63 -3.56 -16.71
C HIS A 625 25.73 -3.46 -17.77
N LYS A 626 25.53 -4.02 -18.98
CA LYS A 626 26.55 -3.96 -20.05
C LYS A 626 26.79 -2.53 -20.57
N PRO A 627 25.77 -1.72 -20.90
CA PRO A 627 25.96 -0.30 -21.21
C PRO A 627 26.60 0.50 -20.06
N THR A 628 26.27 0.20 -18.81
CA THR A 628 26.85 0.88 -17.64
C THR A 628 28.33 0.57 -17.48
N ILE A 629 28.74 -0.70 -17.54
CA ILE A 629 30.16 -1.12 -17.51
C ILE A 629 30.95 -0.50 -18.67
N TYR A 630 30.37 -0.47 -19.87
CA TYR A 630 30.97 0.17 -21.04
C TYR A 630 31.20 1.68 -20.82
N ASN A 631 30.22 2.38 -20.26
CA ASN A 631 30.35 3.81 -19.94
C ASN A 631 31.39 4.07 -18.84
N MET A 632 31.41 3.26 -17.77
CA MET A 632 32.39 3.39 -16.69
C MET A 632 33.83 3.17 -17.17
N PHE A 633 34.02 2.26 -18.14
CA PHE A 633 35.33 2.06 -18.78
C PHE A 633 35.82 3.32 -19.52
N TRP A 634 34.95 3.99 -20.29
CA TRP A 634 35.28 5.24 -20.99
C TRP A 634 35.21 6.50 -20.10
N GLN A 635 34.73 6.39 -18.86
CA GLN A 635 34.92 7.42 -17.82
C GLN A 635 36.28 7.30 -17.12
N THR A 636 36.83 6.10 -17.05
CA THR A 636 38.14 5.82 -16.42
C THR A 636 39.31 5.85 -17.40
N HIS A 637 39.04 5.73 -18.72
CA HIS A 637 40.05 5.75 -19.77
C HIS A 637 39.74 6.85 -20.80
N SER A 638 40.64 7.82 -20.95
CA SER A 638 40.41 9.06 -21.70
C SER A 638 40.47 8.92 -23.23
N SER A 639 41.09 7.88 -23.78
CA SER A 639 41.16 7.64 -25.22
C SER A 639 41.33 6.15 -25.56
N ALA A 640 40.94 5.75 -26.77
CA ALA A 640 41.05 4.37 -27.24
C ALA A 640 42.51 3.98 -27.52
N GLU A 641 43.33 4.92 -27.95
CA GLU A 641 44.74 4.77 -28.27
C GLU A 641 45.55 4.44 -27.00
N ALA A 642 45.26 5.13 -25.90
CA ALA A 642 45.87 4.85 -24.59
C ALA A 642 45.50 3.44 -24.08
N VAL A 643 44.25 3.01 -24.27
CA VAL A 643 43.80 1.64 -23.95
C VAL A 643 44.55 0.61 -24.81
N LEU A 644 44.67 0.85 -26.11
CA LEU A 644 45.37 -0.05 -27.04
C LEU A 644 46.86 -0.18 -26.71
N GLN A 645 47.55 0.91 -26.38
CA GLN A 645 48.96 0.87 -25.98
C GLN A 645 49.18 0.04 -24.71
N ARG A 646 48.34 0.22 -23.68
CA ARG A 646 48.43 -0.55 -22.43
C ARG A 646 48.11 -2.04 -22.64
N MET A 647 47.14 -2.35 -23.52
CA MET A 647 46.86 -3.75 -23.92
C MET A 647 48.01 -4.37 -24.74
N GLN A 648 48.70 -3.61 -25.59
CA GLN A 648 49.91 -4.07 -26.29
C GLN A 648 51.08 -4.34 -25.32
N GLN A 649 51.17 -3.57 -24.23
CA GLN A 649 52.09 -3.79 -23.10
C GLN A 649 51.69 -4.97 -22.20
N ARG A 650 50.63 -5.71 -22.56
CA ARG A 650 50.05 -6.86 -21.81
C ARG A 650 49.43 -6.51 -20.45
N GLU A 651 49.09 -5.25 -20.19
CA GLU A 651 48.36 -4.91 -18.97
C GLU A 651 46.92 -5.43 -18.99
N THR A 652 46.49 -6.09 -17.92
CA THR A 652 45.12 -6.59 -17.76
C THR A 652 44.19 -5.49 -17.28
N LEU A 653 43.67 -4.68 -18.22
CA LEU A 653 42.67 -3.66 -17.94
C LEU A 653 41.32 -4.29 -17.56
N GLU A 654 40.79 -3.94 -16.39
CA GLU A 654 39.49 -4.43 -15.94
C GLU A 654 38.35 -3.96 -16.87
N GLY A 655 37.36 -4.81 -17.09
CA GLY A 655 36.24 -4.54 -18.01
C GLY A 655 36.57 -4.59 -19.51
N ALA A 656 37.83 -4.41 -19.93
CA ALA A 656 38.22 -4.28 -21.35
C ALA A 656 37.73 -5.43 -22.25
N PHE A 657 37.80 -6.69 -21.78
CA PHE A 657 37.28 -7.84 -22.53
C PHE A 657 35.76 -7.73 -22.80
N GLN A 658 34.98 -7.11 -21.90
CA GLN A 658 33.56 -6.88 -22.13
C GLN A 658 33.34 -5.78 -23.16
N VAL A 659 34.13 -4.69 -23.09
CA VAL A 659 34.07 -3.56 -24.03
C VAL A 659 34.42 -3.98 -25.45
N VAL A 660 35.54 -4.68 -25.66
CA VAL A 660 35.93 -5.24 -26.98
C VAL A 660 34.81 -6.13 -27.52
N LYS A 661 34.25 -7.01 -26.69
CA LYS A 661 33.18 -7.95 -27.08
C LYS A 661 31.84 -7.29 -27.41
N LEU A 662 31.58 -6.09 -26.90
CA LEU A 662 30.45 -5.24 -27.30
C LEU A 662 30.75 -4.55 -28.63
N LEU A 663 31.94 -3.96 -28.79
CA LEU A 663 32.37 -3.29 -30.03
C LEU A 663 32.38 -4.25 -31.23
N SER A 664 32.96 -5.44 -31.10
CA SER A 664 32.98 -6.48 -32.15
C SER A 664 31.59 -7.05 -32.51
N ARG A 665 30.52 -6.59 -31.84
CA ARG A 665 29.13 -7.01 -32.06
C ARG A 665 28.17 -5.81 -32.07
N ARG A 666 28.68 -4.60 -32.29
CA ARG A 666 27.88 -3.37 -32.34
C ARG A 666 26.96 -3.40 -33.57
N PRO A 667 25.64 -3.25 -33.42
CA PRO A 667 24.77 -3.02 -34.57
C PRO A 667 25.04 -1.63 -35.16
N SER A 668 25.11 -1.56 -36.49
CA SER A 668 25.23 -0.33 -37.29
C SER A 668 23.92 0.09 -37.95
N GLN A 669 22.98 -0.85 -38.09
CA GLN A 669 21.68 -0.70 -38.77
C GLN A 669 20.63 -1.50 -37.98
N TRP A 670 19.34 -1.28 -38.29
CA TRP A 670 18.22 -1.90 -37.58
C TRP A 670 18.18 -3.42 -37.76
N GLU A 671 18.49 -3.89 -38.97
CA GLU A 671 18.48 -5.31 -39.36
C GLU A 671 19.51 -6.11 -38.54
N HIS A 672 20.63 -5.48 -38.18
CA HIS A 672 21.64 -6.08 -37.30
C HIS A 672 21.12 -6.28 -35.86
N CYS A 673 20.17 -5.48 -35.38
CA CYS A 673 19.50 -5.71 -34.10
C CYS A 673 18.62 -6.98 -34.14
N ILE A 674 17.85 -7.18 -35.21
CA ILE A 674 17.03 -8.38 -35.41
C ILE A 674 17.91 -9.64 -35.46
N ILE A 675 19.02 -9.60 -36.19
CA ILE A 675 20.00 -10.72 -36.24
C ILE A 675 20.57 -11.01 -34.85
N LEU A 676 20.95 -9.97 -34.08
CA LEU A 676 21.45 -10.14 -32.71
C LEU A 676 20.39 -10.74 -31.78
N ALA A 677 19.11 -10.35 -31.92
CA ALA A 677 18.00 -10.92 -31.16
C ALA A 677 17.73 -12.39 -31.53
N ARG A 678 17.71 -12.73 -32.83
CA ARG A 678 17.59 -14.12 -33.31
C ARG A 678 18.73 -15.01 -32.81
N LEU A 679 19.96 -14.49 -32.71
CA LEU A 679 21.11 -15.18 -32.10
C LEU A 679 21.00 -15.31 -30.57
N LYS A 680 20.26 -14.42 -29.88
CA LYS A 680 19.99 -14.52 -28.44
C LYS A 680 18.95 -15.59 -28.15
N PHE A 681 17.89 -15.68 -28.94
CA PHE A 681 16.90 -16.76 -28.90
C PHE A 681 17.59 -18.12 -28.98
N ASP A 682 18.39 -18.33 -30.03
CA ASP A 682 19.19 -19.53 -30.27
C ASP A 682 20.09 -19.89 -29.08
N LYS A 683 20.71 -18.87 -28.46
CA LYS A 683 21.61 -19.04 -27.31
C LYS A 683 20.88 -19.39 -26.01
N TYR A 684 19.64 -18.93 -25.82
CA TYR A 684 18.91 -19.07 -24.56
C TYR A 684 17.97 -20.27 -24.55
N PHE A 685 17.27 -20.55 -25.66
CA PHE A 685 16.20 -21.54 -25.72
C PHE A 685 16.54 -22.82 -26.50
N LYS A 686 17.67 -22.84 -27.23
CA LYS A 686 18.15 -24.00 -28.00
C LYS A 686 19.54 -24.47 -27.55
N ARG A 687 20.61 -23.79 -27.98
CA ARG A 687 22.02 -24.24 -27.83
C ARG A 687 22.47 -24.46 -26.38
N LYS A 688 21.90 -23.69 -25.44
CA LYS A 688 22.18 -23.86 -24.00
C LYS A 688 21.63 -25.16 -23.44
N ILE A 689 20.49 -25.62 -23.97
CA ILE A 689 19.82 -26.82 -23.49
C ILE A 689 20.49 -28.07 -24.04
N THR A 690 20.91 -28.09 -25.32
CA THR A 690 21.73 -29.18 -25.88
C THR A 690 22.91 -29.50 -24.95
N CYS A 691 23.73 -28.50 -24.60
CA CYS A 691 24.85 -28.68 -23.69
C CYS A 691 24.47 -29.16 -22.27
N CYS A 692 23.31 -28.76 -21.72
CA CYS A 692 22.85 -29.25 -20.41
C CYS A 692 22.24 -30.66 -20.47
N HIS A 693 21.62 -31.00 -21.59
CA HIS A 693 20.98 -32.29 -21.89
C HIS A 693 22.06 -33.37 -22.09
N ASP A 694 23.06 -33.06 -22.92
CA ASP A 694 24.22 -33.91 -23.20
C ASP A 694 25.07 -34.21 -21.93
N ILE A 695 25.17 -33.25 -21.00
CA ILE A 695 25.91 -33.39 -19.74
C ILE A 695 25.18 -34.27 -18.70
N VAL A 696 23.86 -34.42 -18.80
CA VAL A 696 23.04 -35.12 -17.79
C VAL A 696 22.56 -36.51 -18.27
N LEU A 697 22.43 -36.72 -19.58
CA LEU A 697 21.93 -38.00 -20.13
C LEU A 697 22.84 -39.22 -19.88
N SER A 698 24.10 -39.03 -19.48
CA SER A 698 24.98 -40.14 -19.09
C SER A 698 24.53 -40.86 -17.81
N SER A 699 23.63 -40.28 -17.02
CA SER A 699 23.10 -40.91 -15.81
C SER A 699 21.69 -40.38 -15.47
N HIS A 700 20.66 -41.19 -15.75
CA HIS A 700 19.30 -40.92 -15.25
C HIS A 700 19.22 -40.94 -13.71
N LEU A 701 20.16 -41.64 -13.05
CA LEU A 701 20.31 -41.74 -11.60
C LEU A 701 21.13 -40.58 -11.02
N CYS A 702 20.81 -40.18 -9.80
CA CYS A 702 21.65 -39.27 -9.01
C CYS A 702 22.97 -39.96 -8.59
N PRO A 703 24.15 -39.35 -8.77
CA PRO A 703 25.43 -39.96 -8.34
C PRO A 703 25.56 -40.25 -6.84
N CYS A 704 24.68 -39.70 -6.01
CA CYS A 704 24.73 -39.81 -4.55
C CYS A 704 23.47 -40.45 -3.92
N SER A 705 22.48 -40.88 -4.72
CA SER A 705 21.26 -41.52 -4.22
C SER A 705 20.54 -42.31 -5.32
N ALA A 706 19.77 -43.34 -4.96
CA ALA A 706 19.05 -44.18 -5.92
C ALA A 706 17.85 -43.51 -6.63
N GLY A 707 17.69 -42.18 -6.50
CA GLY A 707 16.62 -41.40 -7.13
C GLY A 707 16.99 -40.93 -8.54
N LEU A 708 15.99 -40.45 -9.29
CA LEU A 708 16.18 -39.89 -10.62
C LEU A 708 16.77 -38.47 -10.53
N PHE A 709 17.63 -38.09 -11.48
CA PHE A 709 18.12 -36.71 -11.54
C PHE A 709 17.01 -35.73 -11.91
N TRP A 710 16.16 -36.11 -12.88
CA TRP A 710 14.97 -35.39 -13.31
C TRP A 710 13.74 -35.88 -12.56
N GLN A 711 13.62 -35.44 -11.31
CA GLN A 711 12.43 -35.61 -10.46
C GLN A 711 12.05 -34.25 -9.86
N SER A 712 10.79 -34.06 -9.47
CA SER A 712 10.31 -32.81 -8.86
C SER A 712 11.24 -32.35 -7.73
N PRO A 713 11.60 -31.05 -7.66
CA PRO A 713 11.05 -29.94 -8.46
C PRO A 713 11.76 -29.71 -9.82
N LYS A 714 12.71 -30.56 -10.22
CA LYS A 714 13.51 -30.39 -11.44
C LYS A 714 12.78 -30.92 -12.67
N ARG A 715 12.18 -30.02 -13.46
CA ARG A 715 11.56 -30.35 -14.76
C ARG A 715 12.63 -30.54 -15.85
N PRO A 716 12.56 -31.59 -16.71
CA PRO A 716 13.50 -31.77 -17.82
C PRO A 716 13.23 -30.74 -18.95
N PRO A 717 14.26 -30.07 -19.49
CA PRO A 717 14.06 -29.05 -20.52
C PRO A 717 14.00 -29.59 -21.95
N SER A 718 13.04 -29.10 -22.72
CA SER A 718 12.90 -29.35 -24.17
C SER A 718 13.36 -28.12 -24.97
N PRO A 719 14.24 -28.25 -25.98
CA PRO A 719 14.69 -27.11 -26.77
C PRO A 719 13.55 -26.51 -27.61
N ILE A 720 13.46 -25.18 -27.64
CA ILE A 720 12.44 -24.48 -28.44
C ILE A 720 12.99 -24.16 -29.83
N GLU A 721 12.30 -24.63 -30.86
CA GLU A 721 12.54 -24.21 -32.26
C GLU A 721 11.90 -22.86 -32.57
N PHE A 722 12.45 -22.16 -33.57
CA PHE A 722 11.98 -20.85 -33.98
C PHE A 722 11.01 -20.97 -35.15
N ASP A 723 9.71 -20.71 -34.92
CA ASP A 723 8.70 -20.53 -35.97
C ASP A 723 8.29 -19.05 -36.05
N LEU A 724 8.00 -18.57 -37.26
CA LEU A 724 7.43 -17.26 -37.53
C LEU A 724 5.90 -17.24 -37.41
N LYS A 725 5.23 -18.41 -37.41
CA LYS A 725 3.76 -18.53 -37.34
C LYS A 725 3.18 -18.48 -35.93
N ASP A 726 4.01 -18.74 -34.91
CA ASP A 726 3.69 -18.58 -33.48
C ASP A 726 3.36 -17.11 -33.10
N SER A 727 3.55 -16.18 -34.03
CA SER A 727 3.19 -14.76 -33.94
C SER A 727 1.69 -14.46 -34.09
N LEU A 728 0.91 -15.37 -34.71
CA LEU A 728 -0.51 -15.15 -35.02
C LEU A 728 -1.47 -15.57 -33.90
N GLN A 729 -0.96 -16.08 -32.77
CA GLN A 729 -1.74 -16.24 -31.55
C GLN A 729 -1.84 -14.89 -30.80
N PRO A 730 -2.92 -14.63 -30.04
CA PRO A 730 -3.17 -13.33 -29.40
C PRO A 730 -2.11 -12.87 -28.38
N GLU A 731 -1.13 -13.70 -28.04
CA GLU A 731 -0.04 -13.39 -27.11
C GLU A 731 1.36 -13.20 -27.76
N GLY A 732 1.47 -13.18 -29.09
CA GLY A 732 2.59 -12.56 -29.83
C GLY A 732 4.04 -12.86 -29.36
N THR A 733 4.30 -14.06 -28.83
CA THR A 733 5.46 -14.35 -27.95
C THR A 733 6.85 -14.24 -28.60
N ILE A 734 6.94 -14.23 -29.93
CA ILE A 734 8.24 -14.26 -30.65
C ILE A 734 8.59 -12.87 -31.20
N ASP A 735 7.61 -12.16 -31.79
CA ASP A 735 7.79 -10.77 -32.26
C ASP A 735 8.14 -9.83 -31.09
N THR A 736 7.53 -10.09 -29.92
CA THR A 736 8.00 -9.77 -28.56
C THR A 736 9.48 -9.42 -28.33
N LEU A 737 10.29 -10.38 -28.77
CA LEU A 737 11.73 -10.45 -28.55
C LEU A 737 12.53 -9.86 -29.71
N LEU A 738 11.84 -9.41 -30.77
CA LEU A 738 12.37 -8.84 -32.00
C LEU A 738 11.89 -7.38 -32.22
N THR A 739 10.96 -6.86 -31.39
CA THR A 739 10.30 -5.56 -31.61
C THR A 739 11.26 -4.36 -31.64
N PRO A 740 10.93 -3.31 -32.43
CA PRO A 740 11.73 -2.09 -32.59
C PRO A 740 12.31 -1.52 -31.30
N ASP A 741 11.47 -1.26 -30.30
CA ASP A 741 11.83 -0.46 -29.14
C ASP A 741 12.66 -1.24 -28.10
N CYS A 742 12.38 -2.53 -27.93
CA CYS A 742 13.19 -3.46 -27.12
C CYS A 742 14.65 -3.55 -27.58
N VAL A 743 14.91 -3.40 -28.88
CA VAL A 743 16.25 -3.45 -29.47
C VAL A 743 16.69 -2.09 -30.03
N CYS A 744 16.06 -1.00 -29.56
CA CYS A 744 16.37 0.36 -29.94
C CYS A 744 17.87 0.63 -29.75
N VAL A 745 18.52 0.99 -30.86
CA VAL A 745 19.98 0.92 -31.03
C VAL A 745 20.71 1.74 -29.96
N CYS A 746 21.83 1.22 -29.46
CA CYS A 746 22.77 2.03 -28.69
C CYS A 746 23.44 3.08 -29.59
N VAL A 747 22.78 4.23 -29.75
CA VAL A 747 23.26 5.38 -30.52
C VAL A 747 24.52 5.97 -29.89
N CYS A 748 25.66 5.39 -30.26
CA CYS A 748 26.97 5.98 -30.00
C CYS A 748 27.12 7.17 -30.96
N THR A 749 26.86 8.38 -30.45
CA THR A 749 27.11 9.64 -31.17
C THR A 749 28.57 9.75 -31.57
N THR A 750 28.84 10.32 -32.75
CA THR A 750 30.18 10.39 -33.35
C THR A 750 31.24 11.12 -32.52
N GLU A 751 30.83 11.92 -31.52
CA GLU A 751 31.75 12.69 -30.68
C GLU A 751 32.08 12.05 -29.32
N ARG A 752 31.32 11.04 -28.84
CA ARG A 752 31.59 10.34 -27.56
C ARG A 752 31.16 8.87 -27.61
N LEU A 753 32.08 7.97 -27.26
CA LEU A 753 31.84 6.53 -27.11
C LEU A 753 30.98 6.21 -25.88
N ARG A 754 29.70 6.56 -25.92
CA ARG A 754 28.73 6.34 -24.83
C ARG A 754 27.56 5.48 -25.30
N MET A 755 27.12 4.55 -24.45
CA MET A 755 25.88 3.78 -24.62
C MET A 755 24.80 4.30 -23.67
N SER A 756 23.52 4.16 -24.03
CA SER A 756 22.40 4.53 -23.15
C SER A 756 21.91 3.31 -22.37
N PRO A 757 22.21 3.18 -21.06
CA PRO A 757 21.60 2.13 -20.24
C PRO A 757 20.09 2.35 -20.12
N ARG A 758 19.30 1.28 -20.25
CA ARG A 758 17.87 1.27 -19.95
C ARG A 758 17.66 0.70 -18.56
N VAL A 759 17.12 1.52 -17.65
CA VAL A 759 16.61 1.06 -16.35
C VAL A 759 15.27 0.36 -16.60
N PHE A 760 15.01 -0.74 -15.91
CA PHE A 760 13.74 -1.45 -16.03
C PHE A 760 12.61 -0.61 -15.41
N GLU A 761 11.69 -0.16 -16.25
CA GLU A 761 10.42 0.44 -15.84
C GLU A 761 9.27 -0.53 -16.12
N LYS A 762 8.35 -0.65 -15.16
CA LYS A 762 7.21 -1.56 -15.16
C LYS A 762 5.90 -0.90 -15.62
N ASP A 763 5.71 0.39 -15.33
CA ASP A 763 4.40 1.06 -15.44
C ASP A 763 4.20 1.83 -16.76
N ASP A 764 5.27 2.05 -17.52
CA ASP A 764 5.21 2.44 -18.93
C ASP A 764 5.18 1.17 -19.80
N ASP A 765 4.04 0.94 -20.46
CA ASP A 765 3.80 -0.21 -21.35
C ASP A 765 4.23 0.05 -22.82
N LEU A 766 4.83 1.22 -23.15
CA LEU A 766 5.26 1.57 -24.52
C LEU A 766 6.76 1.33 -24.77
N ASN A 767 7.58 1.20 -23.72
CA ASN A 767 9.03 0.97 -23.84
C ASN A 767 9.43 -0.49 -24.15
N GLY A 768 8.48 -1.42 -24.21
CA GLY A 768 8.71 -2.85 -24.46
C GLY A 768 9.40 -3.63 -23.33
N HIS A 769 9.76 -3.00 -22.20
CA HIS A 769 10.45 -3.68 -21.09
C HIS A 769 9.63 -4.85 -20.54
N MET A 770 8.32 -4.65 -20.35
CA MET A 770 7.40 -5.69 -19.90
C MET A 770 7.19 -6.78 -20.95
N ASP A 771 7.11 -6.41 -22.22
CA ASP A 771 6.95 -7.32 -23.36
C ASP A 771 8.15 -8.27 -23.50
N PHE A 772 9.38 -7.74 -23.37
CA PHE A 772 10.59 -8.56 -23.31
C PHE A 772 10.55 -9.56 -22.15
N VAL A 773 10.16 -9.12 -20.93
CA VAL A 773 10.17 -9.98 -19.74
C VAL A 773 9.07 -11.05 -19.81
N ALA A 774 7.87 -10.71 -20.29
CA ALA A 774 6.80 -11.66 -20.54
C ALA A 774 7.24 -12.72 -21.56
N SER A 775 7.60 -12.32 -22.78
CA SER A 775 7.93 -13.26 -23.85
C SER A 775 9.17 -14.11 -23.56
N ALA A 776 10.20 -13.55 -22.91
CA ALA A 776 11.36 -14.33 -22.47
C ALA A 776 11.04 -15.29 -21.30
N SER A 777 10.06 -14.95 -20.45
CA SER A 777 9.56 -15.86 -19.42
C SER A 777 8.72 -16.98 -20.02
N SER A 778 7.71 -16.66 -20.85
CA SER A 778 6.78 -17.63 -21.44
C SER A 778 7.49 -18.65 -22.33
N LEU A 779 8.50 -18.24 -23.10
CA LEU A 779 9.37 -19.19 -23.84
C LEU A 779 10.16 -20.11 -22.89
N ARG A 780 10.67 -19.59 -21.76
CA ARG A 780 11.37 -20.40 -20.76
C ARG A 780 10.41 -21.31 -20.00
N ALA A 781 9.17 -20.89 -19.76
CA ALA A 781 8.13 -21.72 -19.15
C ALA A 781 7.77 -22.89 -20.06
N ARG A 782 7.47 -22.63 -21.35
CA ARG A 782 7.31 -23.68 -22.39
C ARG A 782 8.51 -24.63 -22.44
N MET A 783 9.74 -24.10 -22.39
CA MET A 783 10.98 -24.88 -22.44
C MET A 783 11.18 -25.85 -21.26
N TYR A 784 10.49 -25.67 -20.13
CA TYR A 784 10.55 -26.56 -18.97
C TYR A 784 9.18 -27.20 -18.63
N SER A 785 8.17 -27.09 -19.50
CA SER A 785 6.79 -27.52 -19.20
C SER A 785 6.26 -26.92 -17.88
N ILE A 786 6.30 -25.58 -17.77
CA ILE A 786 5.71 -24.78 -16.68
C ILE A 786 4.51 -24.01 -17.25
N GLU A 787 3.43 -23.89 -16.47
CA GLU A 787 2.25 -23.10 -16.85
C GLU A 787 2.62 -21.61 -17.05
N VAL A 788 2.19 -21.03 -18.18
CA VAL A 788 2.57 -19.67 -18.58
C VAL A 788 1.76 -18.64 -17.78
N ALA A 789 2.43 -17.62 -17.25
CA ALA A 789 1.77 -16.46 -16.65
C ALA A 789 1.36 -15.45 -17.74
N ASP A 790 0.19 -14.85 -17.55
CA ASP A 790 -0.28 -13.73 -18.34
C ASP A 790 0.56 -12.45 -18.10
N ARG A 791 0.30 -11.39 -18.87
CA ARG A 791 0.98 -10.09 -18.70
C ARG A 791 0.75 -9.48 -17.31
N LEU A 792 -0.41 -9.67 -16.69
CA LEU A 792 -0.76 -9.07 -15.39
C LEU A 792 0.01 -9.75 -14.24
N LYS A 793 0.02 -11.09 -14.14
CA LYS A 793 0.84 -11.84 -13.17
C LYS A 793 2.33 -11.61 -13.44
N THR A 794 2.76 -11.57 -14.70
CA THR A 794 4.15 -11.23 -15.05
C THR A 794 4.53 -9.83 -14.55
N LYS A 795 3.71 -8.80 -14.81
CA LYS A 795 3.96 -7.41 -14.36
C LYS A 795 4.06 -7.28 -12.84
N ARG A 796 3.29 -8.08 -12.09
CA ARG A 796 3.40 -8.16 -10.61
C ARG A 796 4.76 -8.67 -10.15
N ILE A 797 5.14 -9.85 -10.64
CA ILE A 797 6.35 -10.56 -10.19
C ILE A 797 7.60 -9.82 -10.70
N ALA A 798 7.66 -9.49 -12.00
CA ALA A 798 8.77 -8.75 -12.60
C ALA A 798 8.95 -7.36 -11.97
N GLY A 799 7.86 -6.66 -11.69
CA GLY A 799 7.88 -5.33 -11.10
C GLY A 799 8.06 -5.29 -9.58
N LYS A 800 8.12 -6.44 -8.88
CA LYS A 800 7.99 -6.56 -7.41
C LYS A 800 6.81 -5.72 -6.87
N ILE A 801 5.66 -5.77 -7.55
CA ILE A 801 4.52 -4.89 -7.24
C ILE A 801 3.78 -5.40 -6.00
N ILE A 802 4.05 -4.75 -4.85
CA ILE A 802 3.29 -4.93 -3.61
C ILE A 802 1.81 -4.57 -3.85
N PRO A 803 0.84 -5.51 -3.68
CA PRO A 803 -0.59 -5.23 -3.80
C PRO A 803 -1.05 -4.23 -2.73
N ALA A 804 -1.97 -3.32 -3.08
CA ALA A 804 -2.41 -2.27 -2.16
C ALA A 804 -3.80 -1.71 -2.52
N ILE A 805 -4.59 -1.39 -1.48
CA ILE A 805 -5.94 -0.81 -1.59
C ILE A 805 -6.12 0.37 -0.63
N ALA A 806 -6.99 1.32 -0.97
CA ALA A 806 -7.22 2.53 -0.18
C ALA A 806 -7.79 2.23 1.23
N THR A 807 -8.63 1.20 1.39
CA THR A 807 -9.28 0.85 2.67
C THR A 807 -8.27 0.46 3.76
N ALA A 808 -7.36 -0.47 3.48
CA ALA A 808 -6.28 -0.84 4.42
C ALA A 808 -5.33 0.34 4.71
N THR A 809 -5.13 1.23 3.72
CA THR A 809 -4.32 2.44 3.87
C THR A 809 -4.96 3.44 4.85
N ALA A 810 -6.26 3.70 4.71
CA ALA A 810 -7.00 4.58 5.60
C ALA A 810 -7.09 4.01 7.03
N ALA A 811 -7.25 2.68 7.16
CA ALA A 811 -7.29 2.00 8.45
C ALA A 811 -5.97 2.15 9.25
N VAL A 812 -4.80 1.87 8.65
CA VAL A 812 -3.53 2.07 9.37
C VAL A 812 -3.29 3.54 9.73
N ALA A 813 -3.65 4.48 8.85
CA ALA A 813 -3.47 5.90 9.11
C ALA A 813 -4.37 6.39 10.26
N GLY A 814 -5.61 5.86 10.36
CA GLY A 814 -6.50 6.10 11.49
C GLY A 814 -5.90 5.60 12.81
N LEU A 815 -5.40 4.36 12.83
CA LEU A 815 -4.78 3.74 14.01
C LEU A 815 -3.52 4.51 14.47
N VAL A 816 -2.60 4.83 13.55
CA VAL A 816 -1.43 5.69 13.83
C VAL A 816 -1.85 7.06 14.39
N SER A 817 -2.98 7.61 13.94
CA SER A 817 -3.48 8.91 14.43
C SER A 817 -4.05 8.85 15.84
N LEU A 818 -4.59 7.70 16.28
CA LEU A 818 -5.01 7.49 17.67
C LEU A 818 -3.80 7.38 18.60
N GLU A 819 -2.79 6.60 18.21
CA GLU A 819 -1.57 6.41 18.99
C GLU A 819 -0.71 7.69 19.04
N LEU A 820 -0.75 8.53 17.99
CA LEU A 820 -0.16 9.87 17.99
C LEU A 820 -0.69 10.73 19.14
N VAL A 821 -2.02 10.74 19.38
CA VAL A 821 -2.61 11.50 20.49
C VAL A 821 -2.09 10.99 21.85
N LYS A 822 -1.88 9.67 21.99
CA LYS A 822 -1.31 9.08 23.21
C LYS A 822 0.17 9.46 23.42
N VAL A 823 0.97 9.49 22.35
CA VAL A 823 2.39 9.93 22.42
C VAL A 823 2.46 11.41 22.81
N VAL A 824 1.61 12.25 22.21
CA VAL A 824 1.55 13.69 22.47
C VAL A 824 1.06 14.00 23.90
N GLY A 825 0.11 13.21 24.40
CA GLY A 825 -0.38 13.31 25.77
C GLY A 825 0.53 12.75 26.85
N GLY A 826 1.67 12.14 26.49
CA GLY A 826 2.63 11.57 27.45
C GLY A 826 2.07 10.39 28.26
N TYR A 827 1.21 9.56 27.63
CA TYR A 827 0.59 8.42 28.29
C TYR A 827 1.61 7.34 28.71
N GLY A 828 1.25 6.51 29.69
CA GLY A 828 2.08 5.41 30.18
C GLY A 828 2.14 4.22 29.20
N PHE A 829 3.14 3.35 29.39
CA PHE A 829 3.41 2.17 28.57
C PHE A 829 2.15 1.34 28.25
N GLU A 830 1.35 1.00 29.26
CA GLU A 830 0.11 0.21 29.18
C GLU A 830 -0.98 0.82 28.29
N SER A 831 -0.85 2.08 27.87
CA SER A 831 -1.78 2.74 26.96
C SER A 831 -1.48 2.48 25.48
N PHE A 832 -0.22 2.14 25.12
CA PHE A 832 0.21 2.01 23.73
C PHE A 832 -0.10 0.64 23.15
N ASN A 833 -0.70 0.61 21.97
CA ASN A 833 -1.10 -0.64 21.32
C ASN A 833 -0.56 -0.69 19.88
N ASN A 834 0.21 -1.73 19.59
CA ASN A 834 0.43 -2.18 18.22
C ASN A 834 -0.86 -2.85 17.73
N CYS A 835 -1.14 -2.74 16.42
CA CYS A 835 -2.33 -3.33 15.82
C CYS A 835 -1.96 -4.16 14.60
N PHE A 836 -2.59 -5.31 14.43
CA PHE A 836 -2.49 -6.15 13.24
C PHE A 836 -3.89 -6.49 12.73
N PHE A 837 -4.16 -6.32 11.43
CA PHE A 837 -5.47 -6.67 10.84
C PHE A 837 -5.34 -7.24 9.42
N ASN A 838 -6.38 -7.94 8.98
CA ASN A 838 -6.53 -8.39 7.60
C ASN A 838 -7.98 -8.24 7.14
N LEU A 839 -8.31 -7.19 6.37
CA LEU A 839 -9.68 -6.88 5.93
C LEU A 839 -10.32 -7.92 4.98
N ALA A 840 -9.61 -8.98 4.59
CA ALA A 840 -10.19 -10.11 3.85
C ALA A 840 -10.93 -11.12 4.76
N ILE A 841 -10.76 -11.00 6.08
CA ILE A 841 -11.34 -11.86 7.12
C ILE A 841 -11.76 -10.98 8.32
N PRO A 842 -12.64 -11.42 9.22
CA PRO A 842 -12.99 -10.66 10.42
C PRO A 842 -11.88 -10.76 11.49
N VAL A 843 -10.69 -10.23 11.19
CA VAL A 843 -9.53 -10.25 12.10
C VAL A 843 -8.88 -8.88 12.20
N MET A 844 -8.97 -8.33 13.41
CA MET A 844 -8.19 -7.23 13.95
C MET A 844 -7.70 -7.67 15.32
N VAL A 845 -6.45 -7.42 15.66
CA VAL A 845 -5.83 -7.81 16.93
C VAL A 845 -5.01 -6.64 17.45
N LEU A 846 -5.34 -6.17 18.65
CA LEU A 846 -4.52 -5.25 19.42
C LEU A 846 -3.55 -6.04 20.31
N THR A 847 -2.33 -5.55 20.42
CA THR A 847 -1.25 -6.12 21.23
C THR A 847 -0.46 -4.99 21.87
N GLU A 848 -0.10 -5.14 23.14
CA GLU A 848 0.84 -4.24 23.80
C GLU A 848 2.16 -4.16 23.00
N ALA A 849 2.75 -2.96 22.88
CA ALA A 849 4.11 -2.83 22.37
C ALA A 849 5.10 -3.46 23.37
N ALA A 850 6.17 -4.13 22.94
CA ALA A 850 7.03 -4.80 23.93
C ALA A 850 7.89 -3.77 24.73
N PRO A 851 8.09 -4.00 26.04
CA PRO A 851 8.78 -3.07 26.91
C PRO A 851 10.28 -3.02 26.61
N VAL A 852 10.90 -1.86 26.83
CA VAL A 852 12.34 -1.69 26.59
C VAL A 852 13.15 -2.66 27.45
N LYS A 853 13.95 -3.51 26.78
CA LYS A 853 14.88 -4.40 27.48
C LYS A 853 16.01 -3.61 28.14
N ARG A 854 16.02 -3.60 29.47
CA ARG A 854 17.14 -3.10 30.28
C ARG A 854 18.10 -4.25 30.60
N THR A 855 19.40 -3.95 30.56
CA THR A 855 20.50 -4.88 30.86
C THR A 855 21.32 -4.30 32.00
N GLN A 856 21.46 -5.05 33.09
CA GLN A 856 22.31 -4.65 34.22
C GLN A 856 23.79 -4.84 33.87
N ILE A 857 24.63 -3.87 34.22
CA ILE A 857 26.11 -3.95 34.13
C ILE A 857 26.71 -4.13 35.52
N ARG A 858 26.23 -3.34 36.50
CA ARG A 858 26.62 -3.34 37.92
C ARG A 858 25.40 -2.96 38.75
N GLU A 859 25.43 -3.14 40.08
CA GLU A 859 24.27 -2.86 40.96
C GLU A 859 23.67 -1.45 40.79
N ASP A 860 24.52 -0.46 40.48
CA ASP A 860 24.20 0.95 40.24
C ASP A 860 24.00 1.32 38.75
N ILE A 861 24.37 0.46 37.80
CA ILE A 861 24.35 0.78 36.36
C ILE A 861 23.57 -0.27 35.56
N SER A 862 22.51 0.19 34.88
CA SER A 862 21.80 -0.52 33.82
C SER A 862 21.79 0.32 32.54
N PHE A 863 21.60 -0.31 31.38
CA PHE A 863 21.37 0.40 30.11
C PHE A 863 20.29 -0.27 29.26
N SER A 864 19.72 0.50 28.36
CA SER A 864 18.78 0.09 27.31
C SER A 864 19.22 0.67 25.96
N ILE A 865 18.46 0.39 24.89
CA ILE A 865 18.70 0.97 23.56
C ILE A 865 18.53 2.50 23.49
N TRP A 866 17.86 3.11 24.47
CA TRP A 866 17.61 4.56 24.52
C TRP A 866 18.63 5.33 25.38
N ASP A 867 19.46 4.64 26.17
CA ASP A 867 20.43 5.26 27.06
C ASP A 867 21.68 5.71 26.30
N ARG A 868 22.09 6.97 26.50
CA ARG A 868 23.25 7.56 25.81
C ARG A 868 24.26 8.17 26.77
N TRP A 869 25.37 7.48 26.99
CA TRP A 869 26.54 8.04 27.66
C TRP A 869 27.17 9.11 26.78
N THR A 870 27.38 10.31 27.33
CA THR A 870 27.73 11.52 26.58
C THR A 870 29.03 12.10 27.14
N VAL A 871 30.12 11.91 26.41
CA VAL A 871 31.45 12.44 26.75
C VAL A 871 31.70 13.71 25.94
N TRP A 872 31.92 14.83 26.63
CA TRP A 872 32.19 16.13 26.00
C TRP A 872 33.69 16.31 25.76
N GLY A 873 34.09 16.31 24.48
CA GLY A 873 35.47 16.56 24.05
C GLY A 873 35.67 17.95 23.45
N HIS A 874 36.94 18.37 23.40
CA HIS A 874 37.43 19.57 22.69
C HIS A 874 38.30 19.19 21.47
N GLN A 875 38.76 20.18 20.69
CA GLN A 875 39.52 19.97 19.45
C GLN A 875 40.79 19.12 19.58
N HIS A 876 41.39 19.02 20.78
CA HIS A 876 42.56 18.20 21.08
C HIS A 876 42.25 17.03 22.04
N PHE A 877 41.03 16.48 22.00
CA PHE A 877 40.60 15.43 22.93
C PHE A 877 41.05 14.06 22.42
N SER A 878 42.03 13.46 23.10
CA SER A 878 42.65 12.21 22.65
C SER A 878 41.80 10.99 22.95
N LEU A 879 42.15 9.85 22.32
CA LEU A 879 41.60 8.55 22.66
C LEU A 879 41.84 8.16 24.14
N SER A 880 42.95 8.62 24.73
CA SER A 880 43.23 8.42 26.15
C SER A 880 42.31 9.26 27.03
N ASP A 881 42.02 10.51 26.65
CA ASP A 881 41.09 11.37 27.37
C ASP A 881 39.66 10.84 27.32
N PHE A 882 39.24 10.26 26.18
CA PHE A 882 37.96 9.55 26.08
C PHE A 882 37.89 8.35 27.03
N ILE A 883 38.92 7.50 27.05
CA ILE A 883 38.99 6.32 27.93
C ILE A 883 38.96 6.74 29.41
N ASN A 884 39.73 7.74 29.79
CA ASN A 884 39.75 8.30 31.13
C ASN A 884 38.41 8.95 31.51
N ALA A 885 37.76 9.67 30.59
CA ALA A 885 36.47 10.31 30.84
C ALA A 885 35.33 9.29 31.01
N VAL A 886 35.34 8.16 30.28
CA VAL A 886 34.37 7.08 30.51
C VAL A 886 34.62 6.41 31.87
N LEU A 887 35.88 6.19 32.24
CA LEU A 887 36.25 5.62 33.54
C LEU A 887 35.87 6.54 34.71
N VAL A 888 36.08 7.86 34.60
CA VAL A 888 35.75 8.84 35.64
C VAL A 888 34.24 9.11 35.72
N ASN A 889 33.55 9.27 34.59
CA ASN A 889 32.13 9.66 34.58
C ASN A 889 31.18 8.48 34.83
N TYR A 890 31.58 7.26 34.47
CA TYR A 890 30.71 6.07 34.51
C TYR A 890 31.32 4.89 35.29
N GLY A 891 32.58 4.96 35.73
CA GLY A 891 33.22 3.87 36.49
C GLY A 891 33.40 2.59 35.66
N ILE A 892 33.64 2.72 34.35
CA ILE A 892 33.74 1.61 33.39
C ILE A 892 35.02 1.78 32.54
N GLU A 893 35.79 0.71 32.38
CA GLU A 893 37.01 0.70 31.55
C GLU A 893 36.71 0.23 30.11
N PRO A 894 36.90 1.06 29.06
CA PRO A 894 36.62 0.65 27.68
C PRO A 894 37.64 -0.36 27.12
N THR A 895 37.26 -1.64 27.12
CA THR A 895 38.07 -2.72 26.51
C THR A 895 38.09 -2.71 24.98
N MET A 896 37.19 -1.96 24.34
CA MET A 896 37.14 -1.73 22.89
C MET A 896 36.43 -0.41 22.58
N VAL A 897 36.89 0.32 21.56
CA VAL A 897 36.22 1.50 21.01
C VAL A 897 36.09 1.35 19.50
N VAL A 898 34.87 1.50 18.98
CA VAL A 898 34.52 1.35 17.56
C VAL A 898 33.70 2.56 17.12
N HIS A 899 33.93 3.04 15.89
CA HIS A 899 33.13 4.09 15.26
C HIS A 899 32.59 3.58 13.92
N GLY A 900 31.27 3.33 13.86
CA GLY A 900 30.65 2.59 12.75
C GLY A 900 31.29 1.20 12.61
N VAL A 901 31.89 0.91 11.45
CA VAL A 901 32.64 -0.32 11.19
C VAL A 901 34.15 -0.23 11.52
N LYS A 902 34.64 0.92 12.01
CA LYS A 902 36.09 1.16 12.23
C LYS A 902 36.48 0.93 13.69
N MET A 903 37.27 -0.10 13.95
CA MET A 903 37.86 -0.35 15.28
C MET A 903 38.96 0.67 15.58
N LEU A 904 38.68 1.61 16.49
CA LEU A 904 39.61 2.66 16.89
C LEU A 904 40.61 2.16 17.93
N TYR A 905 40.12 1.44 18.95
CA TYR A 905 40.92 0.88 20.04
C TYR A 905 40.50 -0.56 20.34
N VAL A 906 41.49 -1.45 20.45
CA VAL A 906 41.37 -2.82 20.95
C VAL A 906 42.75 -3.17 21.56
N PRO A 907 42.90 -3.43 22.87
CA PRO A 907 44.20 -3.62 23.52
C PRO A 907 45.06 -4.74 22.93
N VAL A 908 44.41 -5.80 22.43
CA VAL A 908 45.06 -6.98 21.84
C VAL A 908 45.45 -6.81 20.36
N MET A 909 45.05 -5.72 19.69
CA MET A 909 45.39 -5.50 18.27
C MET A 909 46.74 -4.79 18.12
N PRO A 910 47.69 -5.36 17.35
CA PRO A 910 48.99 -4.73 17.11
C PRO A 910 48.88 -3.29 16.60
N GLY A 911 49.55 -2.37 17.29
CA GLY A 911 49.55 -0.94 16.94
C GLY A 911 48.37 -0.12 17.45
N HIS A 912 47.25 -0.71 17.90
CA HIS A 912 46.15 0.06 18.50
C HIS A 912 46.59 0.79 19.78
N ASN A 913 47.45 0.17 20.59
CA ASN A 913 48.03 0.79 21.79
C ASN A 913 48.97 1.98 21.48
N LYS A 914 49.41 2.16 20.22
CA LYS A 914 50.13 3.38 19.80
C LYS A 914 49.18 4.56 19.57
N ARG A 915 47.92 4.31 19.17
CA ARG A 915 46.91 5.34 18.90
C ARG A 915 46.51 6.13 20.15
N LEU A 916 46.60 5.50 21.33
CA LEU A 916 46.43 6.17 22.64
C LEU A 916 47.30 7.43 22.82
N LYS A 917 48.39 7.57 22.05
CA LYS A 917 49.36 8.68 22.14
C LYS A 917 49.56 9.43 20.81
N LEU A 918 48.66 9.26 19.83
CA LEU A 918 48.86 9.70 18.43
C LEU A 918 47.65 10.42 17.80
N THR A 919 46.73 10.92 18.63
CA THR A 919 45.58 11.76 18.25
C THR A 919 45.38 12.84 19.31
#